data_AF-A0A5M6C4F3-F1
#
_entry.id   AF-A0A5M6C4F3-F1
#
_cell.length_a   1.000
_cell.length_b   1.000
_cell.length_c   1.000
_cell.angle_alpha   90.00
_cell.angle_beta   90.00
_cell.angle_gamma   90.00
#
_symmetry.space_group_name_H-M   'P 1'
#
loop_
_entity.id
_entity.type
_entity.pdbx_description
1 polymer ?
#
loop_
_entity_poly.entity_id
_entity_poly.type
_entity_poly.pdbx_seq_one_letter_code
_entity_poly.pdbx_strand_id
1 'polypeptide(L)'
;MPRDLGQRAQDFREKWLAPSGGWLAELTIALSDLTGVWDLLILSAIFVASWIIIRTSPMEIGGILGLIFDLTIPLQYSNDEDLADEHAYHLDGYWPVQLIGAIIEGASFFLLHPDLFTLIVCIKTTFCTLFWLSRDQDGDSILGSRSGRVNQTIRVDPPEFDSEAEPTSASSISEPYSEPSSDSDASSSDSDDPSSRQRNTQSSRSNRSTHPEKSSNPSRSSSSSTPGTQPPATSSSSSGRSSRTPPTNMPTSKHYPDAYKNLSRKGYTDPAIAGMIDVLNAGDKDTAKKNMKAWTGEKRKEKIDERNKKYEKRAKQVGWKADSSSGSPNSSGSHGGESSRSAPAMPTSSTTSTAGGARPPNMPSTKVDPKAHEKLKKVGYTDPAIAGMITALNDANNDEWAKNTLGAWLAEKKPDQIARRNKQYADRAAKQNKGTAPTKTTTSDSRPTATAPSTSTATTKADPKAHEKLKKAGYTDQAVTGMIKHLNKANNDTWAKKTLKTWLEEKDPKQIANRNTKYAELAKKDNPGSGGGSGGGGGGGGGGGDATQKPIAVPEDAIKQIVKQLKEKKVDPEDQKKVEASLKHVKSKSNLADIVNMLYRDHRIKAKLPAELIAGERVYGEPDGKGYFYDIIIPIHVRNNIIKRLHRKFTVWGVEDVGKERDKWWAYTGLPLSRTDMEETIIPMAHSADLALGLGLYGGGKLGLDVDGLAKCFDVVKANLDVTGEMVDHMFKSLGNMESRAKAKETLGRWIQGKWKAGEREQYLRTLPSWYN
;
A
#
# COMPACT_ATOMS: atom_id res chain seq x y z
N MET A 1 25.89 4.63 13.88
CA MET A 1 27.09 5.21 13.24
C MET A 1 26.68 6.50 12.55
N PRO A 2 27.37 7.63 12.78
CA PRO A 2 27.11 8.86 12.05
C PRO A 2 27.34 8.62 10.55
N ARG A 3 26.41 9.07 9.70
CA ARG A 3 26.58 8.99 8.24
C ARG A 3 27.77 9.84 7.81
N ASP A 4 28.60 9.28 6.93
CA ASP A 4 29.68 9.97 6.24
C ASP A 4 29.15 11.22 5.53
N LEU A 5 29.91 12.31 5.58
CA LEU A 5 29.52 13.60 4.99
C LEU A 5 29.38 13.49 3.47
N GLY A 6 30.21 12.68 2.81
CA GLY A 6 30.07 12.41 1.37
C GLY A 6 28.72 11.79 1.03
N GLN A 7 28.23 10.86 1.85
CA GLN A 7 26.91 10.26 1.65
C GLN A 7 25.76 11.24 1.92
N ARG A 8 25.95 12.22 2.82
CA ARG A 8 24.97 13.28 3.04
C ARG A 8 24.93 14.29 1.90
N ALA A 9 26.09 14.62 1.31
CA ALA A 9 26.18 15.47 0.14
C ALA A 9 25.50 14.79 -1.07
N GLN A 10 25.79 13.51 -1.30
CA GLN A 10 25.12 12.71 -2.32
C GLN A 10 23.60 12.64 -2.07
N ASP A 11 23.17 12.40 -0.83
CA ASP A 11 21.75 12.43 -0.44
C ASP A 11 21.10 13.79 -0.73
N PHE A 12 21.82 14.89 -0.49
CA PHE A 12 21.34 16.25 -0.79
C PHE A 12 21.21 16.48 -2.29
N ARG A 13 22.21 16.06 -3.07
CA ARG A 13 22.17 16.12 -4.53
C ARG A 13 21.00 15.35 -5.11
N GLU A 14 20.84 14.09 -4.72
CA GLU A 14 19.83 13.19 -5.28
C GLU A 14 18.41 13.50 -4.81
N LYS A 15 18.24 14.02 -3.58
CA LYS A 15 16.89 14.24 -3.00
C LYS A 15 16.42 15.69 -3.02
N TRP A 16 17.32 16.66 -3.17
CA TRP A 16 16.97 18.07 -3.11
C TRP A 16 17.35 18.80 -4.39
N LEU A 17 18.62 18.80 -4.78
CA LEU A 17 19.08 19.58 -5.93
C LEU A 17 18.58 19.02 -7.26
N ALA A 18 18.82 17.74 -7.53
CA ALA A 18 18.39 17.13 -8.78
C ALA A 18 16.86 17.23 -8.94
N PRO A 19 16.05 16.98 -7.89
CA PRO A 19 14.62 17.16 -8.01
C PRO A 19 14.13 18.62 -7.92
N SER A 20 14.87 19.57 -7.33
CA SER A 20 14.43 20.98 -7.43
C SER A 20 14.48 21.51 -8.86
N GLY A 21 15.33 20.90 -9.70
CA GLY A 21 15.52 21.28 -11.11
C GLY A 21 16.00 22.72 -11.30
N GLY A 22 16.04 23.15 -12.56
CA GLY A 22 16.28 24.53 -12.95
C GLY A 22 17.76 24.94 -12.97
N TRP A 23 18.00 26.15 -13.47
CA TRP A 23 19.34 26.65 -13.76
C TRP A 23 20.27 26.66 -12.54
N LEU A 24 19.74 26.96 -11.34
CA LEU A 24 20.55 27.05 -10.13
C LEU A 24 21.02 25.66 -9.69
N ALA A 25 20.15 24.64 -9.77
CA ALA A 25 20.52 23.28 -9.44
C ALA A 25 21.50 22.71 -10.46
N GLU A 26 21.24 22.92 -11.76
CA GLU A 26 22.13 22.50 -12.85
C GLU A 26 23.51 23.15 -12.75
N LEU A 27 23.57 24.45 -12.49
CA LEU A 27 24.83 25.18 -12.30
C LEU A 27 25.58 24.67 -11.07
N THR A 28 24.89 24.46 -9.95
CA THR A 28 25.50 23.95 -8.71
C THR A 28 26.07 22.56 -8.93
N ILE A 29 25.32 21.68 -9.59
CA ILE A 29 25.74 20.31 -9.92
C ILE A 29 26.93 20.34 -10.88
N ALA A 30 26.90 21.18 -11.92
CA ALA A 30 27.99 21.28 -12.88
C ALA A 30 29.29 21.79 -12.24
N LEU A 31 29.20 22.80 -11.38
CA LEU A 31 30.35 23.31 -10.61
C LEU A 31 30.87 22.28 -9.60
N SER A 32 29.98 21.51 -8.99
CA SER A 32 30.30 20.41 -8.06
C SER A 32 31.08 19.32 -8.77
N ASP A 33 30.62 18.90 -9.95
CA ASP A 33 31.29 17.91 -10.78
C ASP A 33 32.64 18.42 -11.30
N LEU A 34 32.75 19.71 -11.63
CA LEU A 34 33.98 20.32 -12.14
C LEU A 34 35.05 20.50 -11.06
N THR A 35 34.65 20.97 -9.87
CA THR A 35 35.59 21.34 -8.79
C THR A 35 35.84 20.22 -7.79
N GLY A 36 34.97 19.20 -7.73
CA GLY A 36 34.97 18.16 -6.71
C GLY A 36 34.56 18.67 -5.31
N VAL A 37 34.07 19.90 -5.22
CA VAL A 37 33.57 20.49 -3.96
C VAL A 37 32.10 20.11 -3.78
N TRP A 38 31.67 19.92 -2.54
CA TRP A 38 30.29 19.49 -2.26
C TRP A 38 29.26 20.55 -2.64
N ASP A 39 28.10 20.08 -3.12
CA ASP A 39 27.05 20.95 -3.65
C ASP A 39 26.57 22.01 -2.64
N LEU A 40 26.50 21.65 -1.35
CA LEU A 40 26.09 22.59 -0.28
C LEU A 40 27.06 23.78 -0.15
N LEU A 41 28.37 23.53 -0.30
CA LEU A 41 29.38 24.59 -0.19
C LEU A 41 29.34 25.49 -1.42
N ILE A 42 29.16 24.92 -2.61
CA ILE A 42 29.03 25.67 -3.85
C ILE A 42 27.77 26.53 -3.84
N LEU A 43 26.63 25.94 -3.46
CA LEU A 43 25.37 26.66 -3.34
C LEU A 43 25.49 27.83 -2.36
N SER A 44 26.13 27.60 -1.20
CA SER A 44 26.40 28.66 -0.22
C SER A 44 27.35 29.75 -0.78
N ALA A 45 28.36 29.37 -1.57
CA ALA A 45 29.30 30.32 -2.16
C ALA A 45 28.63 31.19 -3.22
N ILE A 46 27.81 30.60 -4.10
CA ILE A 46 26.98 31.32 -5.08
C ILE A 46 26.08 32.31 -4.34
N PHE A 47 25.42 31.86 -3.27
CA PHE A 47 24.51 32.69 -2.50
C PHE A 47 25.20 33.91 -1.85
N VAL A 48 26.36 33.69 -1.22
CA VAL A 48 27.17 34.78 -0.63
C VAL A 48 27.67 35.74 -1.70
N ALA A 49 28.13 35.23 -2.85
CA ALA A 49 28.58 36.08 -3.96
C ALA A 49 27.43 36.94 -4.52
N SER A 50 26.25 36.34 -4.75
CA SER A 50 25.05 37.07 -5.17
C SER A 50 24.66 38.16 -4.17
N TRP A 51 24.70 37.85 -2.86
CA TRP A 51 24.43 38.82 -1.80
C TRP A 51 25.41 40.00 -1.80
N ILE A 52 26.71 39.73 -1.96
CA ILE A 52 27.72 40.78 -2.03
C ILE A 52 27.44 41.69 -3.23
N ILE A 53 27.19 41.11 -4.41
CA ILE A 53 26.89 41.87 -5.63
C ILE A 53 25.68 42.78 -5.40
N ILE A 54 24.57 42.23 -4.87
CA ILE A 54 23.35 43.01 -4.59
C ILE A 54 23.61 44.12 -3.58
N ARG A 55 24.36 43.85 -2.49
CA ARG A 55 24.64 44.84 -1.44
C ARG A 55 25.62 45.94 -1.86
N THR A 56 26.52 45.64 -2.79
CA THR A 56 27.47 46.64 -3.33
C THR A 56 26.88 47.45 -4.50
N SER A 57 25.74 47.02 -5.05
CA SER A 57 25.09 47.71 -6.16
C SER A 57 24.30 48.93 -5.67
N PRO A 58 24.19 50.00 -6.49
CA PRO A 58 23.20 51.05 -6.29
C PRO A 58 21.81 50.45 -6.10
N MET A 59 20.94 51.07 -5.29
CA MET A 59 19.66 50.47 -4.90
C MET A 59 18.77 50.09 -6.09
N GLU A 60 18.80 50.89 -7.16
CA GLU A 60 18.03 50.66 -8.39
C GLU A 60 18.51 49.37 -9.08
N ILE A 61 19.82 49.18 -9.16
CA ILE A 61 20.44 47.99 -9.75
C ILE A 61 20.21 46.79 -8.84
N GLY A 62 20.35 46.96 -7.52
CA GLY A 62 20.10 45.90 -6.53
C GLY A 62 18.68 45.37 -6.60
N GLY A 63 17.68 46.25 -6.71
CA GLY A 63 16.28 45.85 -6.88
C GLY A 63 16.04 45.11 -8.19
N ILE A 64 16.58 45.60 -9.31
CA ILE A 64 16.45 44.92 -10.61
C ILE A 64 17.11 43.53 -10.58
N LEU A 65 18.32 43.40 -10.03
CA LEU A 65 19.03 42.13 -9.94
C LEU A 65 18.29 41.13 -9.07
N GLY A 66 17.78 41.56 -7.91
CA GLY A 66 16.95 40.71 -7.05
C GLY A 66 15.68 40.24 -7.75
N LEU A 67 14.98 41.15 -8.42
CA LEU A 67 13.78 40.82 -9.18
C LEU A 67 14.06 39.83 -10.33
N ILE A 68 15.12 40.05 -11.10
CA ILE A 68 15.53 39.12 -12.17
C ILE A 68 15.83 37.74 -11.59
N PHE A 69 16.61 37.68 -10.51
CA PHE A 69 16.95 36.41 -9.87
C PHE A 69 15.69 35.63 -9.47
N ASP A 70 14.74 36.30 -8.82
CA ASP A 70 13.51 35.67 -8.34
C ASP A 70 12.53 35.31 -9.47
N LEU A 71 12.51 36.08 -10.57
CA LEU A 71 11.66 35.82 -11.74
C LEU A 71 12.23 34.75 -12.66
N THR A 72 13.56 34.59 -12.71
CA THR A 72 14.20 33.56 -13.54
C THR A 72 13.72 32.17 -13.13
N ILE A 73 13.48 31.97 -11.83
CA ILE A 73 12.99 30.70 -11.30
C ILE A 73 11.64 30.31 -11.92
N PRO A 74 10.53 31.07 -11.79
CA PRO A 74 9.26 30.67 -12.39
C PRO A 74 9.25 30.79 -13.92
N LEU A 75 9.98 31.75 -14.50
CA LEU A 75 10.00 31.95 -15.95
C LEU A 75 10.55 30.74 -16.70
N GLN A 76 11.61 30.10 -16.18
CA GLN A 76 12.19 28.93 -16.82
C GLN A 76 11.17 27.77 -16.95
N TYR A 77 10.29 27.60 -15.96
CA TYR A 77 9.27 26.55 -15.94
C TYR A 77 8.05 26.94 -16.75
N SER A 78 7.69 28.24 -16.80
CA SER A 78 6.55 28.70 -17.60
C SER A 78 6.77 28.57 -19.11
N ASN A 79 8.03 28.51 -19.56
CA ASN A 79 8.38 28.48 -20.98
C ASN A 79 8.53 27.05 -21.55
N ASP A 80 8.53 26.03 -20.69
CA ASP A 80 8.57 24.63 -21.08
C ASP A 80 7.23 23.99 -20.73
N GLU A 81 6.42 23.63 -21.75
CA GLU A 81 5.06 23.11 -21.55
C GLU A 81 5.02 21.84 -20.70
N ASP A 82 6.02 20.95 -20.83
CA ASP A 82 6.07 19.70 -20.10
C ASP A 82 6.37 19.94 -18.60
N LEU A 83 7.32 20.86 -18.33
CA LEU A 83 7.69 21.25 -16.97
C LEU A 83 6.64 22.16 -16.30
N ALA A 84 5.96 23.00 -17.08
CA ALA A 84 4.89 23.88 -16.57
C ALA A 84 3.75 23.07 -15.96
N ASP A 85 3.34 21.98 -16.61
CA ASP A 85 2.27 21.10 -16.13
C ASP A 85 2.67 20.35 -14.86
N GLU A 86 3.92 19.90 -14.76
CA GLU A 86 4.45 19.21 -13.58
C GLU A 86 4.55 20.14 -12.37
N HIS A 87 4.98 21.39 -12.61
CA HIS A 87 5.21 22.38 -11.57
C HIS A 87 4.05 23.38 -11.36
N ALA A 88 2.91 23.22 -12.04
CA ALA A 88 1.78 24.16 -11.96
C ALA A 88 1.34 24.46 -10.52
N TYR A 89 1.26 23.42 -9.68
CA TYR A 89 0.90 23.58 -8.27
C TYR A 89 1.95 24.35 -7.46
N HIS A 90 3.23 24.19 -7.81
CA HIS A 90 4.31 24.91 -7.14
C HIS A 90 4.31 26.39 -7.56
N LEU A 91 4.15 26.66 -8.86
CA LEU A 91 4.03 28.01 -9.40
C LEU A 91 2.84 28.77 -8.80
N ASP A 92 1.69 28.12 -8.64
CA ASP A 92 0.50 28.68 -7.99
C ASP A 92 0.78 29.16 -6.55
N GLY A 93 1.67 28.47 -5.83
CA GLY A 93 2.10 28.87 -4.49
C GLY A 93 3.21 29.92 -4.49
N TYR A 94 4.08 29.91 -5.50
CA TYR A 94 5.23 30.80 -5.60
C TYR A 94 4.84 32.22 -6.02
N TRP A 95 3.93 32.37 -7.00
CA TRP A 95 3.52 33.67 -7.53
C TRP A 95 3.00 34.65 -6.47
N PRO A 96 2.10 34.24 -5.55
CA PRO A 96 1.65 35.12 -4.48
C PRO A 96 2.78 35.57 -3.54
N VAL A 97 3.71 34.67 -3.19
CA VAL A 97 4.87 34.99 -2.33
C VAL A 97 5.76 36.01 -3.00
N GLN A 98 6.06 35.79 -4.29
CA GLN A 98 6.86 36.71 -5.09
C GLN A 98 6.19 38.08 -5.24
N LEU A 99 4.89 38.11 -5.52
CA LEU A 99 4.13 39.36 -5.68
C LEU A 99 4.08 40.16 -4.38
N ILE A 100 3.78 39.51 -3.25
CA ILE A 100 3.78 40.16 -1.93
C ILE A 100 5.18 40.70 -1.62
N GLY A 101 6.22 39.90 -1.86
CA GLY A 101 7.60 40.32 -1.69
C GLY A 101 7.96 41.54 -2.56
N ALA A 102 7.53 41.57 -3.82
CA ALA A 102 7.75 42.69 -4.74
C ALA A 102 7.01 43.96 -4.31
N ILE A 103 5.80 43.84 -3.74
CA ILE A 103 5.07 44.99 -3.16
C ILE A 103 5.82 45.56 -1.95
N ILE A 104 6.29 44.68 -1.05
CA ILE A 104 7.09 45.09 0.12
C ILE A 104 8.39 45.76 -0.32
N GLU A 105 9.05 45.21 -1.35
CA GLU A 105 10.24 45.78 -1.95
C GLU A 105 9.95 47.17 -2.54
N GLY A 106 8.89 47.31 -3.34
CA GLY A 106 8.47 48.59 -3.91
C GLY A 106 8.14 49.65 -2.85
N ALA A 107 7.45 49.27 -1.76
CA ALA A 107 7.20 50.18 -0.65
C ALA A 107 8.49 50.55 0.09
N SER A 108 9.37 49.57 0.31
CA SER A 108 10.66 49.76 0.99
C SER A 108 11.61 50.67 0.22
N PHE A 109 11.56 50.64 -1.11
CA PHE A 109 12.36 51.49 -1.99
C PHE A 109 12.17 52.99 -1.70
N PHE A 110 10.95 53.41 -1.36
CA PHE A 110 10.64 54.81 -1.05
C PHE A 110 10.85 55.17 0.43
N LEU A 111 10.77 54.20 1.34
CA LEU A 111 10.71 54.45 2.78
C LEU A 111 12.05 54.25 3.51
N LEU A 112 12.97 53.49 2.93
CA LEU A 112 14.17 53.03 3.64
C LEU A 112 15.46 53.57 3.02
N HIS A 113 16.50 53.62 3.85
CA HIS A 113 17.85 53.92 3.39
C HIS A 113 18.34 52.85 2.39
N PRO A 114 19.13 53.20 1.35
CA PRO A 114 19.62 52.26 0.33
C PRO A 114 20.23 50.96 0.88
N ASP A 115 20.96 51.06 2.00
CA ASP A 115 21.55 49.88 2.66
C ASP A 115 20.52 48.91 3.23
N LEU A 116 19.47 49.46 3.85
CA LEU A 116 18.41 48.64 4.44
C LEU A 116 17.51 48.06 3.34
N PHE A 117 17.28 48.83 2.27
CA PHE A 117 16.56 48.36 1.08
C PHE A 117 17.26 47.13 0.47
N THR A 118 18.54 47.22 0.15
CA THR A 118 19.29 46.09 -0.44
C THR A 118 19.35 44.88 0.48
N LEU A 119 19.34 45.07 1.81
CA LEU A 119 19.19 43.97 2.77
C LEU A 119 17.81 43.29 2.65
N ILE A 120 16.73 44.05 2.50
CA ILE A 120 15.38 43.49 2.31
C ILE A 120 15.30 42.69 1.00
N VAL A 121 15.88 43.21 -0.09
CA VAL A 121 15.98 42.48 -1.37
C VAL A 121 16.69 41.13 -1.15
N CYS A 122 17.84 41.13 -0.48
CA CYS A 122 18.58 39.90 -0.16
C CYS A 122 17.76 38.89 0.65
N ILE A 123 17.06 39.34 1.70
CA ILE A 123 16.20 38.49 2.54
C ILE A 123 15.06 37.90 1.72
N LYS A 124 14.40 38.72 0.89
CA LYS A 124 13.31 38.28 0.00
C LYS A 124 13.79 37.20 -0.96
N THR A 125 14.90 37.43 -1.65
CA THR A 125 15.49 36.46 -2.58
C THR A 125 15.90 35.17 -1.90
N THR A 126 16.40 35.24 -0.66
CA THR A 126 16.66 34.05 0.17
C THR A 126 15.40 33.23 0.38
N PHE A 127 14.32 33.91 0.78
CA PHE A 127 13.06 33.27 1.12
C PHE A 127 12.42 32.64 -0.13
N CYS A 128 12.41 33.34 -1.26
CA CYS A 128 11.93 32.80 -2.54
C CYS A 128 12.75 31.58 -2.98
N THR A 129 14.08 31.63 -2.86
CA THR A 129 14.96 30.49 -3.17
C THR A 129 14.71 29.31 -2.24
N LEU A 130 14.59 29.54 -0.93
CA LEU A 130 14.31 28.48 0.05
C LEU A 130 12.92 27.87 -0.15
N PHE A 131 11.92 28.71 -0.44
CA PHE A 131 10.57 28.25 -0.74
C PHE A 131 10.59 27.35 -1.98
N TRP A 132 11.32 27.76 -3.03
CA TRP A 132 11.51 26.94 -4.22
C TRP A 132 12.20 25.60 -3.92
N LEU A 133 13.33 25.63 -3.23
CA LEU A 133 14.09 24.42 -2.86
C LEU A 133 13.37 23.52 -1.85
N SER A 134 12.26 23.97 -1.25
CA SER A 134 11.49 23.19 -0.27
C SER A 134 10.56 22.14 -0.91
N ARG A 135 10.40 22.16 -2.24
CA ARG A 135 9.52 21.26 -2.99
C ARG A 135 10.27 20.44 -4.04
N ASP A 136 9.75 19.25 -4.29
CA ASP A 136 10.22 18.23 -5.24
C ASP A 136 9.77 18.57 -6.69
N GLN A 137 10.23 17.81 -7.70
CA GLN A 137 9.78 17.93 -9.11
C GLN A 137 8.27 17.80 -9.20
N ASP A 138 7.72 16.85 -8.45
CA ASP A 138 6.30 16.58 -8.35
C ASP A 138 5.48 17.70 -7.63
N GLY A 139 6.13 18.77 -7.15
CA GLY A 139 5.50 19.86 -6.38
C GLY A 139 5.17 19.50 -4.92
N ASP A 140 5.56 18.31 -4.47
CA ASP A 140 5.38 17.86 -3.09
C ASP A 140 6.45 18.47 -2.16
N SER A 141 6.10 18.74 -0.89
CA SER A 141 7.08 19.25 0.07
C SER A 141 8.12 18.18 0.45
N ILE A 142 9.40 18.47 0.19
CA ILE A 142 10.52 17.58 0.53
C ILE A 142 10.63 17.40 2.05
N LEU A 143 10.36 18.49 2.80
CA LEU A 143 10.34 18.50 4.27
C LEU A 143 9.17 17.71 4.85
N GLY A 144 8.03 17.68 4.16
CA GLY A 144 6.82 16.95 4.57
C GLY A 144 6.91 15.43 4.35
N SER A 145 7.68 14.97 3.37
CA SER A 145 7.72 13.56 2.95
C SER A 145 8.35 12.61 3.99
N ARG A 146 8.97 13.14 5.05
CA ARG A 146 9.57 12.36 6.15
C ARG A 146 8.62 12.08 7.31
N SER A 147 7.48 12.76 7.37
CA SER A 147 6.34 12.39 8.21
C SER A 147 5.31 11.72 7.30
N GLY A 148 4.88 10.50 7.64
CA GLY A 148 4.17 9.61 6.71
C GLY A 148 3.12 10.30 5.82
N ARG A 149 3.26 10.09 4.50
CA ARG A 149 2.24 10.36 3.48
C ARG A 149 0.83 10.00 3.98
N VAL A 150 0.06 11.00 4.41
CA VAL A 150 -1.35 11.25 4.08
C VAL A 150 -1.63 12.71 4.48
N ASN A 151 -1.68 13.62 3.51
CA ASN A 151 -2.55 14.79 3.54
C ASN A 151 -2.60 15.39 2.13
N GLN A 152 -3.47 14.83 1.28
CA GLN A 152 -3.98 15.55 0.11
C GLN A 152 -5.18 16.37 0.58
N THR A 153 -4.95 17.67 0.77
CA THR A 153 -5.96 18.71 0.94
C THR A 153 -6.83 18.76 -0.31
N ILE A 154 -8.09 18.33 -0.21
CA ILE A 154 -9.11 18.60 -1.23
C ILE A 154 -9.65 20.01 -0.93
N ARG A 155 -9.39 20.94 -1.85
CA ARG A 155 -9.98 22.28 -1.90
C ARG A 155 -11.51 22.15 -1.93
N VAL A 156 -12.18 22.83 -1.02
CA VAL A 156 -13.64 22.97 -0.98
C VAL A 156 -13.96 24.26 -1.72
N ASP A 157 -14.59 24.15 -2.88
CA ASP A 157 -15.23 25.30 -3.52
C ASP A 157 -16.48 25.68 -2.70
N PRO A 158 -16.79 26.98 -2.57
CA PRO A 158 -17.99 27.44 -1.87
C PRO A 158 -19.25 26.94 -2.59
N PRO A 159 -20.35 26.67 -1.86
CA PRO A 159 -21.59 26.21 -2.47
C PRO A 159 -22.14 27.28 -3.41
N GLU A 160 -22.20 26.92 -4.70
CA GLU A 160 -22.95 27.62 -5.73
C GLU A 160 -24.43 27.56 -5.32
N PHE A 161 -25.01 28.74 -5.09
CA PHE A 161 -26.39 28.91 -4.66
C PHE A 161 -27.26 28.92 -5.93
N ASP A 162 -27.81 27.76 -6.29
CA ASP A 162 -28.81 27.66 -7.36
C ASP A 162 -30.10 28.35 -6.90
N SER A 163 -30.24 29.60 -7.33
CA SER A 163 -31.48 30.38 -7.25
C SER A 163 -32.41 30.03 -8.42
N GLU A 164 -33.62 29.64 -8.03
CA GLU A 164 -34.90 29.84 -8.74
C GLU A 164 -35.19 28.96 -9.97
N ALA A 165 -36.08 27.98 -9.71
CA ALA A 165 -36.96 27.39 -10.69
C ALA A 165 -38.14 28.34 -10.97
N GLU A 166 -38.46 28.55 -12.24
CA GLU A 166 -39.77 29.02 -12.71
C GLU A 166 -40.26 28.16 -13.90
N PRO A 167 -41.59 28.02 -14.09
CA PRO A 167 -42.18 26.94 -14.86
C PRO A 167 -42.70 27.38 -16.24
N THR A 168 -42.54 26.52 -17.24
CA THR A 168 -43.22 26.62 -18.55
C THR A 168 -43.65 25.20 -18.94
N SER A 169 -44.93 24.83 -18.87
CA SER A 169 -46.08 25.21 -19.72
C SER A 169 -46.38 24.12 -20.75
N ALA A 170 -47.68 23.91 -20.93
CA ALA A 170 -48.33 22.80 -21.62
C ALA A 170 -48.03 22.68 -23.12
N SER A 171 -48.11 21.46 -23.63
CA SER A 171 -48.63 21.20 -24.98
C SER A 171 -49.17 19.76 -25.06
N SER A 172 -50.48 19.70 -25.31
CA SER A 172 -51.29 18.61 -25.81
C SER A 172 -50.67 17.83 -26.98
N ILE A 173 -50.96 16.53 -27.08
CA ILE A 173 -51.39 15.83 -28.31
C ILE A 173 -52.03 14.48 -27.91
N SER A 174 -53.04 14.14 -28.71
CA SER A 174 -54.14 13.18 -28.62
C SER A 174 -53.85 11.67 -28.44
N GLU A 175 -54.79 11.03 -27.74
CA GLU A 175 -55.34 9.65 -27.82
C GLU A 175 -55.50 9.06 -29.26
N PRO A 176 -55.89 7.76 -29.51
CA PRO A 176 -56.68 6.84 -28.63
C PRO A 176 -56.42 5.29 -28.69
N TYR A 177 -57.19 4.58 -27.85
CA TYR A 177 -57.68 3.17 -27.87
C TYR A 177 -56.76 1.97 -27.49
N SER A 178 -57.04 1.32 -26.35
CA SER A 178 -57.86 0.08 -26.24
C SER A 178 -57.76 -0.56 -24.84
N GLU A 179 -58.89 -0.63 -24.14
CA GLU A 179 -59.24 -1.60 -23.07
C GLU A 179 -59.56 -2.99 -23.71
N PRO A 180 -59.84 -4.13 -23.00
CA PRO A 180 -60.35 -4.25 -21.61
C PRO A 180 -59.89 -5.46 -20.74
N SER A 181 -60.39 -5.44 -19.49
CA SER A 181 -60.86 -6.58 -18.66
C SER A 181 -59.84 -7.47 -17.94
N SER A 182 -59.94 -7.58 -16.61
CA SER A 182 -60.82 -8.57 -15.95
C SER A 182 -60.67 -8.56 -14.42
N ASP A 183 -61.79 -8.89 -13.77
CA ASP A 183 -62.12 -8.87 -12.35
C ASP A 183 -61.33 -9.83 -11.45
N SER A 184 -61.29 -9.55 -10.14
CA SER A 184 -61.90 -10.38 -9.07
C SER A 184 -61.46 -9.99 -7.65
N ASP A 185 -62.44 -9.56 -6.84
CA ASP A 185 -62.85 -10.07 -5.52
C ASP A 185 -61.78 -10.48 -4.48
N ALA A 186 -61.72 -9.88 -3.28
CA ALA A 186 -62.64 -9.90 -2.13
C ALA A 186 -62.14 -10.84 -0.99
N SER A 187 -62.16 -10.28 0.23
CA SER A 187 -62.23 -10.89 1.59
C SER A 187 -61.25 -10.18 2.54
N SER A 188 -61.64 -9.33 3.48
CA SER A 188 -62.55 -9.44 4.64
C SER A 188 -62.05 -10.38 5.74
N SER A 189 -61.54 -9.81 6.84
CA SER A 189 -61.83 -10.31 8.20
C SER A 189 -61.54 -9.24 9.25
N ASP A 190 -62.62 -8.64 9.74
CA ASP A 190 -62.76 -7.91 11.00
C ASP A 190 -62.32 -8.73 12.21
N SER A 191 -61.86 -8.05 13.26
CA SER A 191 -62.12 -8.39 14.68
C SER A 191 -61.85 -7.17 15.57
N ASP A 192 -62.92 -6.74 16.24
CA ASP A 192 -63.09 -5.56 17.09
C ASP A 192 -62.31 -5.56 18.43
N ASP A 193 -61.92 -4.34 18.86
CA ASP A 193 -62.16 -3.59 20.14
C ASP A 193 -62.26 -4.34 21.52
N PRO A 194 -62.27 -3.71 22.73
CA PRO A 194 -62.18 -2.28 23.07
C PRO A 194 -61.33 -1.87 24.31
N SER A 195 -60.98 -0.58 24.43
CA SER A 195 -61.27 0.21 25.65
C SER A 195 -61.01 1.73 25.52
N SER A 196 -62.13 2.46 25.67
CA SER A 196 -62.39 3.87 25.99
C SER A 196 -61.36 4.76 26.73
N ARG A 197 -61.33 6.06 26.38
CA ARG A 197 -61.68 7.18 27.31
C ARG A 197 -61.86 8.54 26.61
N GLN A 198 -62.98 9.18 26.94
CA GLN A 198 -63.48 10.49 26.49
C GLN A 198 -62.70 11.70 27.09
N ARG A 199 -62.69 12.84 26.38
CA ARG A 199 -63.21 14.15 26.88
C ARG A 199 -63.25 15.28 25.82
N ASN A 200 -64.47 15.74 25.52
CA ASN A 200 -64.99 17.13 25.50
C ASN A 200 -64.04 18.30 25.13
N THR A 201 -64.22 19.04 24.03
CA THR A 201 -65.25 20.06 23.63
C THR A 201 -64.82 21.52 23.89
N GLN A 202 -65.14 22.35 22.87
CA GLN A 202 -65.47 23.79 22.88
C GLN A 202 -64.34 24.84 22.92
N SER A 203 -64.24 25.65 21.86
CA SER A 203 -64.79 27.03 21.84
C SER A 203 -64.27 27.87 20.65
N SER A 204 -65.15 28.09 19.67
CA SER A 204 -65.65 29.39 19.14
C SER A 204 -64.76 30.64 18.95
N ARG A 205 -65.02 31.29 17.79
CA ARG A 205 -65.02 32.75 17.45
C ARG A 205 -63.66 33.41 17.16
N SER A 206 -63.51 34.36 16.22
CA SER A 206 -64.42 35.08 15.30
C SER A 206 -63.65 35.89 14.26
N ASN A 207 -64.31 36.14 13.12
CA ASN A 207 -64.02 37.04 11.98
C ASN A 207 -63.42 38.43 12.27
N ARG A 208 -62.69 38.99 11.28
CA ARG A 208 -62.86 40.39 10.84
C ARG A 208 -62.43 40.62 9.37
N SER A 209 -63.28 41.34 8.64
CA SER A 209 -63.22 41.83 7.24
C SER A 209 -62.20 43.00 7.06
N THR A 210 -61.90 43.63 5.91
CA THR A 210 -62.67 44.02 4.70
C THR A 210 -61.69 44.71 3.69
N HIS A 211 -61.80 44.41 2.37
CA HIS A 211 -61.80 45.28 1.14
C HIS A 211 -60.98 46.61 0.99
N PRO A 212 -60.89 47.28 -0.21
CA PRO A 212 -60.73 46.86 -1.63
C PRO A 212 -59.85 47.82 -2.53
N GLU A 213 -59.88 47.59 -3.87
CA GLU A 213 -59.73 48.55 -5.01
C GLU A 213 -58.32 48.97 -5.50
N LYS A 214 -57.99 49.27 -6.79
CA LYS A 214 -58.61 49.20 -8.15
C LYS A 214 -57.61 49.77 -9.20
N SER A 215 -57.70 49.30 -10.46
CA SER A 215 -57.31 50.01 -11.73
C SER A 215 -55.80 50.17 -12.02
N SER A 216 -55.28 50.29 -13.24
CA SER A 216 -55.79 50.31 -14.62
C SER A 216 -54.62 50.14 -15.60
N ASN A 217 -54.89 49.52 -16.76
CA ASN A 217 -54.06 49.54 -17.98
C ASN A 217 -54.10 50.94 -18.63
N PRO A 218 -53.10 51.34 -19.46
CA PRO A 218 -53.31 51.15 -20.90
C PRO A 218 -52.04 50.91 -21.76
N SER A 219 -52.34 50.36 -22.92
CA SER A 219 -51.54 50.11 -24.12
C SER A 219 -51.07 51.37 -24.86
N ARG A 220 -49.90 51.29 -25.54
CA ARG A 220 -49.68 51.92 -26.86
C ARG A 220 -48.37 51.46 -27.52
N SER A 221 -48.28 51.77 -28.80
CA SER A 221 -47.68 51.00 -29.89
C SER A 221 -46.53 51.73 -30.61
N SER A 222 -45.74 50.93 -31.35
CA SER A 222 -45.20 51.15 -32.72
C SER A 222 -44.05 52.12 -33.05
N SER A 223 -43.17 51.63 -33.95
CA SER A 223 -42.29 52.31 -34.95
C SER A 223 -40.93 52.83 -34.44
N SER A 224 -39.77 52.84 -35.14
CA SER A 224 -39.38 52.60 -36.54
C SER A 224 -37.83 52.49 -36.69
N SER A 225 -37.39 51.66 -37.64
CA SER A 225 -36.32 51.81 -38.68
C SER A 225 -34.90 52.40 -38.42
N THR A 226 -33.86 51.53 -38.62
CA THR A 226 -32.54 51.68 -39.34
C THR A 226 -31.44 52.68 -38.88
N PRO A 227 -30.14 52.58 -39.33
CA PRO A 227 -29.29 51.43 -39.76
C PRO A 227 -27.79 51.47 -39.27
N GLY A 228 -27.03 50.38 -39.49
CA GLY A 228 -25.54 50.35 -39.53
C GLY A 228 -24.84 50.21 -38.16
N THR A 229 -23.95 49.26 -37.90
CA THR A 229 -22.60 49.12 -38.51
C THR A 229 -21.99 47.79 -38.05
N GLN A 230 -21.47 46.98 -38.98
CA GLN A 230 -20.68 45.77 -38.69
C GLN A 230 -19.22 46.12 -38.33
N PRO A 231 -18.59 45.41 -37.37
CA PRO A 231 -17.16 45.17 -37.35
C PRO A 231 -16.82 43.71 -37.69
N PRO A 232 -15.56 43.42 -38.07
CA PRO A 232 -15.21 42.25 -38.87
C PRO A 232 -15.06 40.97 -38.05
N ALA A 233 -15.46 39.85 -38.66
CA ALA A 233 -15.24 38.51 -38.14
C ALA A 233 -13.74 38.16 -38.17
N THR A 234 -13.15 37.98 -37.00
CA THR A 234 -11.89 37.24 -36.82
C THR A 234 -12.22 35.75 -36.84
N SER A 235 -11.68 35.05 -37.85
CA SER A 235 -11.79 33.61 -38.03
C SER A 235 -10.94 32.86 -36.98
N SER A 236 -11.52 32.58 -35.82
CA SER A 236 -11.00 31.54 -34.93
C SER A 236 -11.41 30.17 -35.48
N SER A 237 -10.47 29.49 -36.12
CA SER A 237 -10.59 28.08 -36.51
C SER A 237 -10.70 27.20 -35.27
N SER A 238 -11.93 27.00 -34.77
CA SER A 238 -12.23 25.95 -33.81
C SER A 238 -12.19 24.61 -34.56
N SER A 239 -11.08 23.90 -34.41
CA SER A 239 -10.95 22.51 -34.85
C SER A 239 -11.96 21.66 -34.09
N GLY A 240 -13.17 21.55 -34.63
CA GLY A 240 -14.24 20.72 -34.12
C GLY A 240 -13.73 19.30 -33.94
N ARG A 241 -13.73 18.84 -32.69
CA ARG A 241 -13.37 17.47 -32.31
C ARG A 241 -14.48 16.53 -32.81
N SER A 242 -14.47 16.25 -34.11
CA SER A 242 -15.40 15.34 -34.77
C SER A 242 -15.43 14.03 -34.01
N SER A 243 -16.61 13.61 -33.57
CA SER A 243 -16.82 12.33 -32.93
C SER A 243 -16.36 11.23 -33.88
N ARG A 244 -15.20 10.61 -33.59
CA ARG A 244 -14.72 9.45 -34.34
C ARG A 244 -15.79 8.37 -34.30
N THR A 245 -16.24 7.94 -35.47
CA THR A 245 -17.05 6.73 -35.61
C THR A 245 -16.20 5.51 -35.23
N PRO A 246 -16.79 4.49 -34.58
CA PRO A 246 -16.07 3.25 -34.29
C PRO A 246 -15.67 2.52 -35.58
N PRO A 247 -14.48 1.89 -35.62
CA PRO A 247 -14.12 0.96 -36.70
C PRO A 247 -15.19 -0.12 -36.89
N THR A 248 -15.40 -0.57 -38.13
CA THR A 248 -16.48 -1.52 -38.49
C THR A 248 -16.38 -2.83 -37.72
N ASN A 249 -15.17 -3.22 -37.28
CA ASN A 249 -14.91 -4.44 -36.53
C ASN A 249 -14.75 -4.25 -35.01
N MET A 250 -15.09 -3.07 -34.47
CA MET A 250 -15.00 -2.79 -33.03
C MET A 250 -16.06 -3.59 -32.26
N PRO A 251 -15.69 -4.40 -31.25
CA PRO A 251 -16.68 -5.12 -30.44
C PRO A 251 -17.61 -4.12 -29.73
N THR A 252 -18.88 -4.48 -29.60
CA THR A 252 -19.85 -3.71 -28.81
C THR A 252 -19.89 -4.22 -27.37
N SER A 253 -20.01 -3.31 -26.41
CA SER A 253 -20.12 -3.67 -25.00
C SER A 253 -21.57 -4.01 -24.65
N LYS A 254 -21.81 -5.21 -24.08
CA LYS A 254 -23.10 -5.71 -23.62
C LYS A 254 -23.73 -4.82 -22.55
N HIS A 255 -22.90 -4.21 -21.71
CA HIS A 255 -23.35 -3.43 -20.54
C HIS A 255 -23.31 -1.91 -20.77
N TYR A 256 -22.57 -1.44 -21.78
CA TYR A 256 -22.32 -0.02 -22.07
C TYR A 256 -22.28 0.26 -23.57
N PRO A 257 -23.42 0.53 -24.23
CA PRO A 257 -23.46 0.76 -25.68
C PRO A 257 -22.48 1.86 -26.14
N ASP A 258 -22.34 2.94 -25.37
CA ASP A 258 -21.44 4.06 -25.66
C ASP A 258 -19.99 3.86 -25.19
N ALA A 259 -19.55 2.60 -24.98
CA ALA A 259 -18.24 2.37 -24.39
C ALA A 259 -17.08 2.93 -25.22
N TYR A 260 -17.17 2.74 -26.54
CA TYR A 260 -16.16 3.25 -27.47
C TYR A 260 -16.05 4.78 -27.42
N LYS A 261 -17.18 5.49 -27.45
CA LYS A 261 -17.23 6.96 -27.43
C LYS A 261 -16.63 7.55 -26.15
N ASN A 262 -16.91 6.91 -25.01
CA ASN A 262 -16.41 7.37 -23.72
C ASN A 262 -14.91 7.11 -23.54
N LEU A 263 -14.42 5.95 -23.99
CA LEU A 263 -13.00 5.59 -23.89
C LEU A 263 -12.15 6.36 -24.91
N SER A 264 -12.62 6.55 -26.15
CA SER A 264 -11.89 7.34 -27.14
C SER A 264 -11.74 8.81 -26.73
N ARG A 265 -12.77 9.40 -26.09
CA ARG A 265 -12.71 10.76 -25.52
C ARG A 265 -11.60 10.90 -24.47
N LYS A 266 -11.24 9.81 -23.79
CA LYS A 266 -10.20 9.74 -22.76
C LYS A 266 -8.80 9.46 -23.32
N GLY A 267 -8.65 9.30 -24.64
CA GLY A 267 -7.36 9.08 -25.28
C GLY A 267 -6.91 7.62 -25.34
N TYR A 268 -7.80 6.66 -25.08
CA TYR A 268 -7.48 5.25 -25.32
C TYR A 268 -7.42 4.96 -26.83
N THR A 269 -6.46 4.13 -27.24
CA THR A 269 -6.27 3.72 -28.64
C THR A 269 -7.28 2.66 -29.05
N ASP A 270 -7.66 2.60 -30.33
CA ASP A 270 -8.67 1.64 -30.83
C ASP A 270 -8.37 0.17 -30.47
N PRO A 271 -7.11 -0.33 -30.60
CA PRO A 271 -6.79 -1.68 -30.15
C PRO A 271 -6.98 -1.88 -28.64
N ALA A 272 -6.66 -0.87 -27.83
CA ALA A 272 -6.88 -0.94 -26.39
C ALA A 272 -8.37 -0.91 -26.05
N ILE A 273 -9.16 -0.07 -26.71
CA ILE A 273 -10.61 0.01 -26.52
C ILE A 273 -11.26 -1.33 -26.84
N ALA A 274 -10.87 -2.01 -27.92
CA ALA A 274 -11.36 -3.35 -28.25
C ALA A 274 -11.08 -4.36 -27.11
N GLY A 275 -9.87 -4.35 -26.56
CA GLY A 275 -9.50 -5.20 -25.42
C GLY A 275 -10.17 -4.82 -24.10
N MET A 276 -10.51 -3.55 -23.90
CA MET A 276 -11.27 -3.08 -22.73
C MET A 276 -12.74 -3.49 -22.82
N ILE A 277 -13.34 -3.41 -24.02
CA ILE A 277 -14.70 -3.88 -24.26
C ILE A 277 -14.83 -5.39 -24.04
N ASP A 278 -13.82 -6.18 -24.44
CA ASP A 278 -13.78 -7.61 -24.11
C ASP A 278 -13.82 -7.84 -22.59
N VAL A 279 -13.08 -7.06 -21.80
CA VAL A 279 -13.12 -7.16 -20.33
C VAL A 279 -14.47 -6.73 -19.75
N LEU A 280 -15.13 -5.73 -20.32
CA LEU A 280 -16.49 -5.37 -19.91
C LEU A 280 -17.46 -6.52 -20.20
N ASN A 281 -17.33 -7.17 -21.35
CA ASN A 281 -18.21 -8.25 -21.78
C ASN A 281 -17.99 -9.56 -21.00
N ALA A 282 -16.79 -9.79 -20.49
CA ALA A 282 -16.46 -10.95 -19.67
C ALA A 282 -16.93 -10.82 -18.21
N GLY A 283 -17.20 -9.60 -17.73
CA GLY A 283 -17.66 -9.33 -16.36
C GLY A 283 -19.19 -9.26 -16.23
N ASP A 284 -19.66 -9.35 -15.00
CA ASP A 284 -21.04 -8.94 -14.67
C ASP A 284 -21.22 -7.41 -14.79
N LYS A 285 -22.48 -6.96 -14.75
CA LYS A 285 -22.86 -5.56 -14.95
C LYS A 285 -22.18 -4.62 -13.94
N ASP A 286 -22.02 -5.05 -12.69
CA ASP A 286 -21.42 -4.25 -11.62
C ASP A 286 -19.90 -4.11 -11.79
N THR A 287 -19.24 -5.19 -12.18
CA THR A 287 -17.81 -5.21 -12.50
C THR A 287 -17.53 -4.35 -13.74
N ALA A 288 -18.37 -4.46 -14.77
CA ALA A 288 -18.30 -3.61 -15.96
C ALA A 288 -18.49 -2.13 -15.59
N LYS A 289 -19.45 -1.80 -14.72
CA LYS A 289 -19.69 -0.43 -14.22
C LYS A 289 -18.50 0.13 -13.47
N LYS A 290 -17.92 -0.66 -12.57
CA LYS A 290 -16.74 -0.27 -11.79
C LYS A 290 -15.53 -0.01 -12.69
N ASN A 291 -15.29 -0.90 -13.64
CA ASN A 291 -14.20 -0.75 -14.61
C ASN A 291 -14.40 0.47 -15.50
N MET A 292 -15.60 0.67 -16.04
CA MET A 292 -15.91 1.81 -16.89
C MET A 292 -15.74 3.15 -16.15
N LYS A 293 -16.22 3.24 -14.90
CA LYS A 293 -16.02 4.42 -14.05
C LYS A 293 -14.54 4.68 -13.76
N ALA A 294 -13.76 3.63 -13.50
CA ALA A 294 -12.33 3.76 -13.25
C ALA A 294 -11.57 4.27 -14.49
N TRP A 295 -11.85 3.71 -15.67
CA TRP A 295 -11.15 4.06 -16.91
C TRP A 295 -11.54 5.44 -17.43
N THR A 296 -12.82 5.82 -17.29
CA THR A 296 -13.29 7.15 -17.67
C THR A 296 -12.91 8.23 -16.66
N GLY A 297 -12.65 7.86 -15.40
CA GLY A 297 -12.13 8.77 -14.38
C GLY A 297 -10.62 8.99 -14.42
N GLU A 298 -9.89 8.24 -15.25
CA GLU A 298 -8.43 8.30 -15.31
C GLU A 298 -7.96 9.60 -16.00
N LYS A 299 -7.12 10.37 -15.30
CA LYS A 299 -6.58 11.66 -15.78
C LYS A 299 -5.10 11.61 -16.18
N ARG A 300 -4.33 10.65 -15.65
CA ARG A 300 -2.88 10.57 -15.88
C ARG A 300 -2.58 9.89 -17.21
N LYS A 301 -1.84 10.58 -18.09
CA LYS A 301 -1.43 10.10 -19.42
C LYS A 301 -0.64 8.79 -19.35
N GLU A 302 0.31 8.68 -18.42
CA GLU A 302 1.11 7.46 -18.21
C GLU A 302 0.25 6.23 -17.95
N LYS A 303 -0.78 6.35 -17.11
CA LYS A 303 -1.67 5.23 -16.80
C LYS A 303 -2.54 4.84 -18.00
N ILE A 304 -2.94 5.82 -18.80
CA ILE A 304 -3.65 5.57 -20.06
C ILE A 304 -2.73 4.80 -21.02
N ASP A 305 -1.45 5.16 -21.11
CA ASP A 305 -0.46 4.46 -21.94
C ASP A 305 -0.14 3.04 -21.46
N GLU A 306 0.00 2.85 -20.15
CA GLU A 306 0.14 1.52 -19.54
C GLU A 306 -1.06 0.63 -19.85
N ARG A 307 -2.28 1.18 -19.74
CA ARG A 307 -3.51 0.48 -20.10
C ARG A 307 -3.60 0.22 -21.58
N ASN A 308 -3.20 1.17 -22.43
CA ASN A 308 -3.15 0.99 -23.88
C ASN A 308 -2.33 -0.26 -24.22
N LYS A 309 -1.10 -0.34 -23.70
CA LYS A 309 -0.22 -1.51 -23.89
C LYS A 309 -0.82 -2.82 -23.34
N LYS A 310 -1.52 -2.75 -22.20
CA LYS A 310 -2.12 -3.94 -21.55
C LYS A 310 -3.31 -4.47 -22.33
N TYR A 311 -4.25 -3.60 -22.70
CA TYR A 311 -5.50 -4.01 -23.36
C TYR A 311 -5.32 -4.23 -24.86
N GLU A 312 -4.34 -3.61 -25.51
CA GLU A 312 -3.95 -3.95 -26.88
C GLU A 312 -3.50 -5.42 -26.97
N LYS A 313 -2.68 -5.90 -26.02
CA LYS A 313 -2.28 -7.32 -25.97
C LYS A 313 -3.50 -8.23 -25.83
N ARG A 314 -4.51 -7.80 -25.07
CA ARG A 314 -5.75 -8.56 -24.91
C ARG A 314 -6.59 -8.56 -26.18
N ALA A 315 -6.70 -7.43 -26.88
CA ALA A 315 -7.36 -7.36 -28.18
C ALA A 315 -6.72 -8.32 -29.19
N LYS A 316 -5.38 -8.39 -29.24
CA LYS A 316 -4.64 -9.36 -30.06
C LYS A 316 -4.94 -10.80 -29.65
N GLN A 317 -5.09 -11.09 -28.35
CA GLN A 317 -5.42 -12.43 -27.85
C GLN A 317 -6.83 -12.88 -28.23
N VAL A 318 -7.80 -11.96 -28.27
CA VAL A 318 -9.18 -12.27 -28.69
C VAL A 318 -9.37 -12.18 -30.21
N GLY A 319 -8.29 -12.05 -30.97
CA GLY A 319 -8.32 -12.09 -32.42
C GLY A 319 -8.81 -10.81 -33.09
N TRP A 320 -8.89 -9.68 -32.37
CA TRP A 320 -9.21 -8.40 -32.98
C TRP A 320 -8.06 -7.95 -33.89
N LYS A 321 -8.37 -7.66 -35.16
CA LYS A 321 -7.43 -7.16 -36.16
C LYS A 321 -7.81 -5.73 -36.48
N ALA A 322 -6.86 -4.80 -36.51
CA ALA A 322 -7.16 -3.46 -37.03
C ALA A 322 -7.48 -3.57 -38.53
N ASP A 323 -8.54 -2.91 -39.00
CA ASP A 323 -8.82 -2.87 -40.43
C ASP A 323 -7.65 -2.17 -41.13
N SER A 324 -6.92 -2.95 -41.93
CA SER A 324 -5.72 -2.53 -42.65
C SER A 324 -5.99 -1.47 -43.73
N SER A 325 -7.23 -0.99 -43.85
CA SER A 325 -7.66 0.08 -44.76
C SER A 325 -7.56 1.49 -44.15
N SER A 326 -7.24 1.62 -42.86
CA SER A 326 -7.05 2.93 -42.20
C SER A 326 -5.57 3.34 -42.18
N GLY A 327 -4.98 3.59 -43.35
CA GLY A 327 -3.64 4.17 -43.45
C GLY A 327 -3.64 5.61 -42.91
N SER A 328 -2.85 5.87 -41.85
CA SER A 328 -2.43 7.24 -41.52
C SER A 328 -1.40 7.70 -42.56
N PRO A 329 -1.51 8.94 -43.09
CA PRO A 329 -0.50 9.51 -43.98
C PRO A 329 0.70 10.03 -43.18
N ASN A 330 1.87 9.97 -43.82
CA ASN A 330 3.17 10.55 -43.44
C ASN A 330 4.03 9.81 -42.40
N SER A 331 4.87 8.91 -42.92
CA SER A 331 6.30 8.93 -42.60
C SER A 331 7.11 8.52 -43.84
N SER A 332 7.48 9.50 -44.67
CA SER A 332 8.69 9.42 -45.50
C SER A 332 9.90 9.31 -44.57
N GLY A 333 10.99 8.60 -44.81
CA GLY A 333 11.46 7.78 -45.92
C GLY A 333 12.97 7.63 -45.70
N SER A 334 13.53 6.43 -45.82
CA SER A 334 14.91 6.25 -46.28
C SER A 334 15.11 4.81 -46.73
N HIS A 335 15.36 4.68 -48.03
CA HIS A 335 15.68 3.46 -48.74
C HIS A 335 17.15 3.06 -48.57
N GLY A 336 17.39 1.76 -48.63
CA GLY A 336 18.68 1.15 -48.88
C GLY A 336 18.48 -0.35 -49.11
N GLY A 337 18.04 -0.72 -50.31
CA GLY A 337 17.88 -2.10 -50.73
C GLY A 337 19.17 -2.69 -51.29
N GLU A 338 19.28 -4.03 -51.28
CA GLU A 338 20.07 -4.73 -52.28
C GLU A 338 19.60 -6.18 -52.46
N SER A 339 19.96 -6.72 -53.62
CA SER A 339 19.14 -7.60 -54.45
C SER A 339 19.34 -9.09 -54.24
N SER A 340 18.33 -9.82 -54.67
CA SER A 340 18.18 -11.26 -54.86
C SER A 340 19.30 -11.96 -55.64
N ARG A 341 19.51 -13.26 -55.36
CA ARG A 341 19.86 -14.27 -56.38
C ARG A 341 19.31 -15.66 -56.05
N SER A 342 19.00 -16.38 -57.12
CA SER A 342 18.05 -17.48 -57.29
C SER A 342 18.55 -18.89 -56.90
N ALA A 343 17.57 -19.82 -56.84
CA ALA A 343 17.64 -21.27 -56.55
C ALA A 343 18.47 -22.12 -57.55
N PRO A 344 18.67 -23.44 -57.31
CA PRO A 344 17.69 -24.46 -57.73
C PRO A 344 17.55 -25.71 -56.80
N ALA A 345 16.70 -26.66 -57.21
CA ALA A 345 15.99 -27.69 -56.45
C ALA A 345 16.65 -29.10 -56.31
N MET A 346 16.26 -29.82 -55.23
CA MET A 346 15.98 -31.29 -55.01
C MET A 346 17.05 -32.36 -55.40
N PRO A 347 17.13 -33.60 -54.81
CA PRO A 347 16.04 -34.41 -54.22
C PRO A 347 16.38 -35.34 -52.99
N THR A 348 15.31 -36.01 -52.48
CA THR A 348 15.23 -37.38 -51.87
C THR A 348 15.85 -37.74 -50.48
N SER A 349 14.93 -38.07 -49.57
CA SER A 349 14.87 -39.24 -48.65
C SER A 349 16.06 -39.64 -47.76
N SER A 350 15.84 -39.58 -46.43
CA SER A 350 16.16 -40.70 -45.52
C SER A 350 15.37 -40.60 -44.21
N THR A 351 14.35 -41.43 -44.10
CA THR A 351 13.59 -41.75 -42.88
C THR A 351 14.54 -42.40 -41.88
N THR A 352 14.92 -41.71 -40.81
CA THR A 352 15.65 -42.33 -39.68
C THR A 352 14.71 -42.40 -38.48
N SER A 353 14.14 -43.59 -38.28
CA SER A 353 13.45 -43.99 -37.07
C SER A 353 14.42 -43.89 -35.88
N THR A 354 14.29 -42.81 -35.10
CA THR A 354 15.02 -42.69 -33.83
C THR A 354 14.22 -43.39 -32.74
N ALA A 355 14.85 -44.41 -32.17
CA ALA A 355 14.35 -45.26 -31.10
C ALA A 355 13.70 -44.44 -29.96
N GLY A 356 12.56 -44.94 -29.47
CA GLY A 356 11.83 -44.34 -28.35
C GLY A 356 12.73 -44.16 -27.13
N GLY A 357 12.99 -42.90 -26.78
CA GLY A 357 13.68 -42.56 -25.55
C GLY A 357 12.87 -43.04 -24.36
N ALA A 358 13.29 -44.16 -23.76
CA ALA A 358 12.65 -44.73 -22.60
C ALA A 358 12.56 -43.67 -21.49
N ARG A 359 11.36 -43.53 -20.92
CA ARG A 359 11.10 -42.68 -19.75
C ARG A 359 12.07 -43.07 -18.64
N PRO A 360 12.75 -42.11 -17.98
CA PRO A 360 13.64 -42.42 -16.86
C PRO A 360 12.89 -43.25 -15.79
N PRO A 361 13.50 -44.31 -15.22
CA PRO A 361 12.80 -45.33 -14.43
C PRO A 361 12.10 -44.82 -13.16
N ASN A 362 12.26 -43.55 -12.76
CA ASN A 362 11.66 -42.96 -11.55
C ASN A 362 10.89 -41.65 -11.80
N MET A 363 10.45 -41.38 -13.03
CA MET A 363 9.64 -40.18 -13.32
C MET A 363 8.20 -40.35 -12.82
N PRO A 364 7.63 -39.41 -12.05
CA PRO A 364 6.22 -39.46 -11.67
C PRO A 364 5.30 -39.35 -12.90
N SER A 365 4.17 -40.06 -12.92
CA SER A 365 3.11 -39.84 -13.92
C SER A 365 2.16 -38.75 -13.44
N THR A 366 1.63 -37.95 -14.36
CA THR A 366 0.60 -36.96 -14.01
C THR A 366 -0.78 -37.61 -13.99
N LYS A 367 -1.65 -37.19 -13.08
CA LYS A 367 -3.07 -37.62 -13.07
C LYS A 367 -3.87 -37.04 -14.25
N VAL A 368 -3.38 -35.95 -14.85
CA VAL A 368 -4.13 -35.13 -15.81
C VAL A 368 -3.86 -35.51 -17.28
N ASP A 369 -2.63 -35.89 -17.60
CA ASP A 369 -2.19 -36.32 -18.93
C ASP A 369 -1.00 -37.31 -18.80
N PRO A 370 -1.19 -38.59 -19.14
CA PRO A 370 -0.12 -39.59 -19.08
C PRO A 370 1.09 -39.27 -19.97
N LYS A 371 0.89 -38.46 -21.03
CA LYS A 371 1.93 -38.04 -21.98
C LYS A 371 2.55 -36.68 -21.66
N ALA A 372 2.21 -36.07 -20.52
CA ALA A 372 2.72 -34.74 -20.17
C ALA A 372 4.25 -34.66 -20.18
N HIS A 373 4.94 -35.73 -19.78
CA HIS A 373 6.40 -35.81 -19.82
C HIS A 373 6.95 -35.58 -21.24
N GLU A 374 6.47 -36.34 -22.22
CA GLU A 374 6.89 -36.21 -23.61
C GLU A 374 6.54 -34.84 -24.19
N LYS A 375 5.34 -34.34 -23.85
CA LYS A 375 4.87 -33.03 -24.33
C LYS A 375 5.72 -31.89 -23.77
N LEU A 376 6.06 -31.90 -22.47
CA LEU A 376 6.93 -30.89 -21.85
C LEU A 376 8.37 -30.98 -22.37
N LYS A 377 8.87 -32.20 -22.61
CA LYS A 377 10.20 -32.40 -23.21
C LYS A 377 10.29 -31.81 -24.61
N LYS A 378 9.24 -31.93 -25.43
CA LYS A 378 9.15 -31.28 -26.76
C LYS A 378 9.18 -29.76 -26.71
N VAL A 379 8.76 -29.14 -25.61
CA VAL A 379 8.79 -27.67 -25.42
C VAL A 379 10.18 -27.19 -24.98
N GLY A 380 11.07 -28.09 -24.54
CA GLY A 380 12.43 -27.74 -24.11
C GLY A 380 12.62 -27.67 -22.58
N TYR A 381 11.67 -28.21 -21.80
CA TYR A 381 11.87 -28.38 -20.36
C TYR A 381 12.86 -29.53 -20.07
N THR A 382 13.70 -29.38 -19.05
CA THR A 382 14.68 -30.40 -18.65
C THR A 382 14.03 -31.48 -17.78
N ASP A 383 14.56 -32.72 -17.81
CA ASP A 383 13.98 -33.84 -17.06
C ASP A 383 13.80 -33.55 -15.55
N PRO A 384 14.74 -32.89 -14.83
CA PRO A 384 14.52 -32.49 -13.42
C PRO A 384 13.38 -31.47 -13.24
N ALA A 385 13.25 -30.53 -14.17
CA ALA A 385 12.17 -29.56 -14.15
C ALA A 385 10.83 -30.22 -14.44
N ILE A 386 10.77 -31.12 -15.42
CA ILE A 386 9.57 -31.89 -15.75
C ILE A 386 9.12 -32.69 -14.53
N ALA A 387 10.03 -33.36 -13.81
CA ALA A 387 9.68 -34.07 -12.58
C ALA A 387 9.01 -33.13 -11.55
N GLY A 388 9.59 -31.95 -11.28
CA GLY A 388 9.03 -30.98 -10.35
C GLY A 388 7.71 -30.35 -10.82
N MET A 389 7.55 -30.17 -12.13
CA MET A 389 6.31 -29.70 -12.77
C MET A 389 5.20 -30.74 -12.62
N ILE A 390 5.50 -32.01 -12.88
CA ILE A 390 4.56 -33.11 -12.70
C ILE A 390 4.14 -33.24 -11.24
N THR A 391 5.07 -33.14 -10.29
CA THR A 391 4.67 -33.18 -8.88
C THR A 391 3.78 -31.99 -8.51
N ALA A 392 4.08 -30.79 -9.01
CA ALA A 392 3.23 -29.62 -8.78
C ALA A 392 1.81 -29.79 -9.37
N LEU A 393 1.66 -30.50 -10.49
CA LEU A 393 0.35 -30.85 -11.04
C LEU A 393 -0.37 -31.90 -10.19
N ASN A 394 0.35 -32.88 -9.65
CA ASN A 394 -0.23 -33.93 -8.80
C ASN A 394 -0.57 -33.45 -7.38
N ASP A 395 0.15 -32.45 -6.87
CA ASP A 395 -0.08 -31.80 -5.57
C ASP A 395 -1.31 -30.87 -5.60
N ALA A 396 -1.81 -30.53 -6.79
CA ALA A 396 -2.95 -29.64 -6.92
C ALA A 396 -4.26 -30.38 -6.58
N ASN A 397 -5.06 -29.80 -5.68
CA ASN A 397 -6.38 -30.32 -5.32
C ASN A 397 -7.47 -30.06 -6.38
N ASN A 398 -7.11 -29.50 -7.54
CA ASN A 398 -8.05 -29.12 -8.58
C ASN A 398 -7.52 -29.54 -9.97
N ASP A 399 -8.18 -30.52 -10.59
CA ASP A 399 -7.82 -31.06 -11.89
C ASP A 399 -7.94 -30.03 -13.02
N GLU A 400 -8.88 -29.08 -12.93
CA GLU A 400 -9.06 -28.02 -13.92
C GLU A 400 -7.88 -27.03 -13.87
N TRP A 401 -7.43 -26.67 -12.66
CA TRP A 401 -6.22 -25.87 -12.50
C TRP A 401 -4.99 -26.58 -13.08
N ALA A 402 -4.86 -27.88 -12.83
CA ALA A 402 -3.73 -28.66 -13.33
C ALA A 402 -3.77 -28.80 -14.87
N LYS A 403 -4.95 -28.98 -15.48
CA LYS A 403 -5.14 -28.95 -16.95
C LYS A 403 -4.74 -27.61 -17.55
N ASN A 404 -5.25 -26.51 -16.98
CA ASN A 404 -4.96 -25.16 -17.47
C ASN A 404 -3.47 -24.80 -17.32
N THR A 405 -2.86 -25.20 -16.21
CA THR A 405 -1.44 -24.98 -15.95
C THR A 405 -0.55 -25.78 -16.91
N LEU A 406 -0.87 -27.06 -17.14
CA LEU A 406 -0.16 -27.88 -18.13
C LEU A 406 -0.32 -27.28 -19.54
N GLY A 407 -1.52 -26.84 -19.93
CA GLY A 407 -1.76 -26.16 -21.19
C GLY A 407 -0.92 -24.89 -21.36
N ALA A 408 -0.81 -24.07 -20.32
CA ALA A 408 0.03 -22.87 -20.34
C ALA A 408 1.52 -23.19 -20.49
N TRP A 409 2.02 -24.23 -19.83
CA TRP A 409 3.42 -24.67 -20.00
C TRP A 409 3.69 -25.21 -21.38
N LEU A 410 2.73 -25.93 -21.97
CA LEU A 410 2.86 -26.46 -23.33
C LEU A 410 2.80 -25.39 -24.42
N ALA A 411 2.12 -24.27 -24.15
CA ALA A 411 2.04 -23.12 -25.06
C ALA A 411 3.25 -22.16 -24.96
N GLU A 412 4.17 -22.40 -24.02
CA GLU A 412 5.29 -21.50 -23.75
C GLU A 412 6.36 -21.58 -24.84
N LYS A 413 6.63 -20.48 -25.54
CA LYS A 413 7.60 -20.41 -26.66
C LYS A 413 8.85 -19.60 -26.37
N LYS A 414 8.89 -18.86 -25.25
CA LYS A 414 9.98 -17.91 -24.95
C LYS A 414 11.13 -18.64 -24.22
N PRO A 415 12.35 -18.66 -24.78
CA PRO A 415 13.49 -19.37 -24.18
C PRO A 415 13.79 -18.94 -22.75
N ASP A 416 13.74 -17.64 -22.45
CA ASP A 416 14.00 -17.11 -21.11
C ASP A 416 12.99 -17.58 -20.05
N GLN A 417 11.73 -17.75 -20.44
CA GLN A 417 10.69 -18.20 -19.52
C GLN A 417 10.84 -19.70 -19.25
N ILE A 418 11.12 -20.49 -20.29
CA ILE A 418 11.45 -21.92 -20.19
C ILE A 418 12.67 -22.12 -19.28
N ALA A 419 13.74 -21.31 -19.45
CA ALA A 419 14.94 -21.37 -18.62
C ALA A 419 14.64 -21.04 -17.14
N ARG A 420 13.82 -20.03 -16.86
CA ARG A 420 13.40 -19.67 -15.49
C ARG A 420 12.60 -20.79 -14.83
N ARG A 421 11.64 -21.38 -15.56
CA ARG A 421 10.86 -22.51 -15.05
C ARG A 421 11.69 -23.77 -14.86
N ASN A 422 12.64 -24.02 -15.76
CA ASN A 422 13.59 -25.12 -15.61
C ASN A 422 14.32 -25.04 -14.28
N LYS A 423 14.82 -23.85 -13.92
CA LYS A 423 15.44 -23.62 -12.61
C LYS A 423 14.45 -23.81 -11.45
N GLN A 424 13.29 -23.17 -11.52
CA GLN A 424 12.28 -23.19 -10.46
C GLN A 424 11.80 -24.61 -10.10
N TYR A 425 11.50 -25.42 -11.11
CA TYR A 425 10.94 -26.76 -10.88
C TYR A 425 12.02 -27.84 -10.68
N ALA A 426 13.23 -27.66 -11.21
CA ALA A 426 14.36 -28.52 -10.85
C ALA A 426 14.69 -28.39 -9.36
N ASP A 427 14.68 -27.17 -8.81
CA ASP A 427 14.88 -26.94 -7.36
C ASP A 427 13.77 -27.59 -6.52
N ARG A 428 12.52 -27.61 -7.02
CA ARG A 428 11.40 -28.29 -6.35
C ARG A 428 11.58 -29.81 -6.34
N ALA A 429 11.96 -30.41 -7.47
CA ALA A 429 12.25 -31.84 -7.55
C ALA A 429 13.40 -32.24 -6.61
N ALA A 430 14.46 -31.42 -6.56
CA ALA A 430 15.60 -31.65 -5.66
C ALA A 430 15.21 -31.58 -4.17
N LYS A 431 14.26 -30.70 -3.80
CA LYS A 431 13.76 -30.60 -2.42
C LYS A 431 12.93 -31.82 -2.02
N GLN A 432 12.13 -32.38 -2.92
CA GLN A 432 11.33 -33.57 -2.63
C GLN A 432 12.20 -34.82 -2.44
N ASN A 433 13.26 -34.97 -3.24
CA ASN A 433 14.21 -36.08 -3.08
C ASN A 433 15.05 -35.99 -1.80
N LYS A 434 15.14 -34.82 -1.14
CA LYS A 434 15.80 -34.68 0.16
C LYS A 434 14.93 -35.10 1.35
N GLY A 435 13.62 -35.31 1.15
CA GLY A 435 12.68 -35.70 2.21
C GLY A 435 12.48 -37.20 2.38
N THR A 436 12.91 -38.01 1.42
CA THR A 436 12.75 -39.48 1.43
C THR A 436 14.08 -40.16 1.71
N ALA A 437 14.39 -40.38 3.00
CA ALA A 437 15.37 -41.37 3.38
C ALA A 437 14.82 -42.78 3.07
N PRO A 438 15.59 -43.70 2.46
CA PRO A 438 15.10 -45.03 2.15
C PRO A 438 14.94 -45.85 3.43
N THR A 439 13.77 -46.46 3.60
CA THR A 439 13.49 -47.51 4.57
C THR A 439 14.45 -48.67 4.33
N LYS A 440 15.31 -48.97 5.30
CA LYS A 440 16.22 -50.13 5.30
C LYS A 440 15.42 -51.43 5.27
N THR A 441 15.54 -52.19 4.19
CA THR A 441 15.31 -53.64 4.19
C THR A 441 16.58 -54.31 4.70
N THR A 442 16.41 -55.21 5.67
CA THR A 442 17.44 -55.98 6.37
C THR A 442 18.04 -57.02 5.44
N THR A 443 19.36 -56.97 5.20
CA THR A 443 20.14 -58.14 4.78
C THR A 443 21.56 -57.99 5.32
N SER A 444 22.10 -59.09 5.80
CA SER A 444 23.32 -59.25 6.58
C SER A 444 24.61 -59.08 5.77
N ASP A 445 25.67 -58.91 6.55
CA ASP A 445 27.07 -59.30 6.30
C ASP A 445 28.09 -58.30 5.73
N SER A 446 29.27 -58.45 6.36
CA SER A 446 30.62 -58.01 6.00
C SER A 446 31.02 -56.55 6.24
N ARG A 447 31.69 -56.38 7.39
CA ARG A 447 32.61 -55.30 7.77
C ARG A 447 33.80 -55.23 6.80
N PRO A 448 34.22 -54.02 6.40
CA PRO A 448 35.63 -53.69 6.57
C PRO A 448 35.86 -52.29 7.16
N THR A 449 37.03 -52.18 7.75
CA THR A 449 37.63 -51.11 8.54
C THR A 449 37.64 -49.76 7.82
N ALA A 450 37.12 -48.70 8.46
CA ALA A 450 37.13 -47.34 7.93
C ALA A 450 38.10 -46.44 8.69
N THR A 451 38.98 -45.81 7.91
CA THR A 451 39.93 -44.74 8.19
C THR A 451 39.22 -43.49 8.76
N ALA A 452 39.95 -42.71 9.57
CA ALA A 452 39.48 -41.52 10.30
C ALA A 452 38.68 -40.51 9.45
N PRO A 453 37.68 -39.81 10.04
CA PRO A 453 36.83 -38.88 9.30
C PRO A 453 37.58 -37.60 8.93
N SER A 454 37.72 -37.36 7.63
CA SER A 454 38.14 -36.07 7.08
C SER A 454 37.07 -35.01 7.35
N THR A 455 37.45 -33.92 8.04
CA THR A 455 36.64 -32.70 8.18
C THR A 455 36.17 -32.20 6.82
N SER A 456 34.85 -32.19 6.58
CA SER A 456 34.30 -31.67 5.33
C SER A 456 34.45 -30.15 5.29
N THR A 457 35.30 -29.66 4.39
CA THR A 457 35.44 -28.23 4.10
C THR A 457 34.15 -27.73 3.45
N ALA A 458 33.43 -26.84 4.13
CA ALA A 458 32.24 -26.21 3.61
C ALA A 458 32.58 -25.33 2.39
N THR A 459 31.99 -25.63 1.23
CA THR A 459 32.17 -24.87 -0.01
C THR A 459 31.08 -23.80 -0.19
N THR A 460 31.40 -22.66 -0.79
CA THR A 460 30.39 -21.65 -1.17
C THR A 460 29.93 -21.81 -2.62
N LYS A 461 28.71 -21.36 -2.94
CA LYS A 461 28.24 -21.21 -4.34
C LYS A 461 29.01 -20.14 -5.12
N ALA A 462 29.56 -19.14 -4.41
CA ALA A 462 30.27 -18.01 -5.02
C ALA A 462 31.70 -18.37 -5.45
N ASP A 463 32.41 -19.18 -4.66
CA ASP A 463 33.76 -19.66 -4.91
C ASP A 463 34.05 -20.94 -4.09
N PRO A 464 34.39 -22.09 -4.72
CA PRO A 464 34.75 -23.32 -4.02
C PRO A 464 35.96 -23.17 -3.07
N LYS A 465 36.87 -22.22 -3.35
CA LYS A 465 38.06 -21.93 -2.56
C LYS A 465 37.86 -20.80 -1.54
N ALA A 466 36.63 -20.32 -1.33
CA ALA A 466 36.33 -19.22 -0.41
C ALA A 466 36.87 -19.46 1.01
N HIS A 467 36.81 -20.70 1.50
CA HIS A 467 37.31 -21.06 2.83
C HIS A 467 38.82 -20.80 2.98
N GLU A 468 39.62 -21.25 2.02
CA GLU A 468 41.08 -21.05 2.02
C GLU A 468 41.44 -19.57 1.83
N LYS A 469 40.72 -18.88 0.93
CA LYS A 469 40.96 -17.45 0.64
C LYS A 469 40.64 -16.57 1.86
N LEU A 470 39.55 -16.82 2.57
CA LEU A 470 39.18 -16.06 3.76
C LEU A 470 40.16 -16.34 4.93
N LYS A 471 40.64 -17.58 5.08
CA LYS A 471 41.72 -17.85 6.05
C LYS A 471 42.99 -17.06 5.73
N LYS A 472 43.41 -17.03 4.46
CA LYS A 472 44.56 -16.23 3.99
C LYS A 472 44.37 -14.73 4.22
N ALA A 473 43.13 -14.24 4.23
CA ALA A 473 42.79 -12.85 4.53
C ALA A 473 42.74 -12.53 6.04
N GLY A 474 43.05 -13.48 6.93
CA GLY A 474 43.14 -13.23 8.38
C GLY A 474 41.85 -13.50 9.18
N TYR A 475 40.84 -14.12 8.58
CA TYR A 475 39.62 -14.51 9.31
C TYR A 475 39.79 -15.86 10.04
N THR A 476 39.24 -15.96 11.24
CA THR A 476 39.27 -17.18 12.08
C THR A 476 38.37 -18.29 11.52
N ASP A 477 38.70 -19.55 11.77
CA ASP A 477 37.95 -20.72 11.28
C ASP A 477 36.44 -20.66 11.61
N GLN A 478 36.09 -20.22 12.83
CA GLN A 478 34.71 -20.06 13.26
C GLN A 478 34.00 -18.96 12.46
N ALA A 479 34.68 -17.83 12.23
CA ALA A 479 34.15 -16.74 11.43
C ALA A 479 34.02 -17.12 9.95
N VAL A 480 35.04 -17.78 9.36
CA VAL A 480 35.00 -18.29 7.98
C VAL A 480 33.79 -19.20 7.79
N THR A 481 33.50 -20.08 8.74
CA THR A 481 32.32 -20.94 8.71
C THR A 481 31.01 -20.13 8.69
N GLY A 482 30.87 -19.12 9.54
CA GLY A 482 29.71 -18.22 9.56
C GLY A 482 29.59 -17.35 8.31
N MET A 483 30.71 -16.89 7.77
CA MET A 483 30.80 -16.09 6.54
C MET A 483 30.36 -16.90 5.33
N ILE A 484 30.82 -18.15 5.19
CA ILE A 484 30.42 -19.08 4.13
C ILE A 484 28.92 -19.38 4.21
N LYS A 485 28.39 -19.63 5.41
CA LYS A 485 26.95 -19.80 5.62
C LYS A 485 26.17 -18.56 5.21
N HIS A 486 26.64 -17.36 5.58
CA HIS A 486 26.01 -16.10 5.21
C HIS A 486 25.98 -15.89 3.70
N LEU A 487 27.08 -16.18 3.00
CA LEU A 487 27.15 -16.10 1.54
C LEU A 487 26.21 -17.11 0.87
N ASN A 488 26.11 -18.34 1.40
CA ASN A 488 25.24 -19.37 0.85
C ASN A 488 23.75 -19.13 1.09
N LYS A 489 23.39 -18.30 2.08
CA LYS A 489 22.00 -17.91 2.38
C LYS A 489 21.50 -16.78 1.46
N ALA A 490 22.39 -16.05 0.80
CA ALA A 490 21.99 -14.99 -0.12
C ALA A 490 21.33 -15.58 -1.39
N ASN A 491 20.18 -15.01 -1.78
CA ASN A 491 19.47 -15.40 -3.01
C ASN A 491 20.08 -14.80 -4.29
N ASN A 492 21.12 -13.98 -4.17
CA ASN A 492 21.74 -13.25 -5.28
C ASN A 492 23.24 -13.55 -5.35
N ASP A 493 23.66 -14.27 -6.39
CA ASP A 493 25.06 -14.67 -6.60
C ASP A 493 25.99 -13.47 -6.84
N THR A 494 25.50 -12.41 -7.49
CA THR A 494 26.27 -11.18 -7.73
C THR A 494 26.60 -10.48 -6.41
N TRP A 495 25.64 -10.45 -5.49
CA TRP A 495 25.85 -9.92 -4.15
C TRP A 495 26.85 -10.78 -3.37
N ALA A 496 26.71 -12.10 -3.41
CA ALA A 496 27.62 -13.02 -2.70
C ALA A 496 29.07 -12.88 -3.20
N LYS A 497 29.27 -12.77 -4.52
CA LYS A 497 30.59 -12.54 -5.12
C LYS A 497 31.18 -11.18 -4.74
N LYS A 498 30.38 -10.10 -4.77
CA LYS A 498 30.83 -8.76 -4.39
C LYS A 498 31.23 -8.72 -2.90
N THR A 499 30.40 -9.29 -2.04
CA THR A 499 30.66 -9.37 -0.60
C THR A 499 31.91 -10.20 -0.29
N LEU A 500 32.07 -11.36 -0.95
CA LEU A 500 33.28 -12.17 -0.80
C LEU A 500 34.52 -11.40 -1.26
N LYS A 501 34.45 -10.69 -2.39
CA LYS A 501 35.55 -9.84 -2.87
C LYS A 501 35.92 -8.76 -1.84
N THR A 502 34.92 -8.05 -1.29
CA THR A 502 35.15 -7.03 -0.26
C THR A 502 35.83 -7.62 0.98
N TRP A 503 35.46 -8.82 1.43
CA TRP A 503 36.12 -9.48 2.57
C TRP A 503 37.55 -9.89 2.25
N LEU A 504 37.84 -10.34 1.02
CA LEU A 504 39.19 -10.70 0.62
C LEU A 504 40.12 -9.49 0.43
N GLU A 505 39.56 -8.32 0.13
CA GLU A 505 40.31 -7.06 -0.02
C GLU A 505 40.41 -6.26 1.29
N GLU A 506 39.74 -6.70 2.35
CA GLU A 506 39.73 -6.02 3.65
C GLU A 506 41.10 -6.14 4.35
N LYS A 507 41.80 -5.00 4.50
CA LYS A 507 43.13 -4.94 5.15
C LYS A 507 43.10 -4.34 6.56
N ASP A 508 41.99 -3.73 6.97
CA ASP A 508 41.87 -3.08 8.28
C ASP A 508 41.70 -4.14 9.40
N PRO A 509 42.67 -4.25 10.34
CA PRO A 509 42.61 -5.22 11.43
C PRO A 509 41.35 -5.08 12.30
N LYS A 510 40.83 -3.86 12.47
CA LYS A 510 39.61 -3.63 13.28
C LYS A 510 38.38 -4.19 12.59
N GLN A 511 38.29 -4.07 11.26
CA GLN A 511 37.18 -4.63 10.49
C GLN A 511 37.23 -6.16 10.46
N ILE A 512 38.42 -6.74 10.29
CA ILE A 512 38.64 -8.19 10.37
C ILE A 512 38.23 -8.72 11.76
N ALA A 513 38.66 -8.07 12.83
CA ALA A 513 38.28 -8.44 14.20
C ALA A 513 36.76 -8.36 14.43
N ASN A 514 36.11 -7.29 13.97
CA ASN A 514 34.66 -7.13 14.09
C ASN A 514 33.89 -8.21 13.32
N ARG A 515 34.33 -8.56 12.11
CA ARG A 515 33.73 -9.65 11.33
C ARG A 515 33.99 -11.00 11.98
N ASN A 516 35.17 -11.21 12.56
CA ASN A 516 35.48 -12.43 13.28
C ASN A 516 34.48 -12.67 14.40
N THR A 517 34.22 -11.67 15.25
CA THR A 517 33.21 -11.77 16.32
C THR A 517 31.81 -12.02 15.76
N LYS A 518 31.37 -11.20 14.80
CA LYS A 518 30.01 -11.27 14.23
C LYS A 518 29.70 -12.63 13.59
N TYR A 519 30.63 -13.15 12.78
CA TYR A 519 30.38 -14.39 12.05
C TYR A 519 30.72 -15.64 12.86
N ALA A 520 31.58 -15.56 13.88
CA ALA A 520 31.73 -16.64 14.86
C ALA A 520 30.44 -16.84 15.67
N GLU A 521 29.75 -15.77 16.07
CA GLU A 521 28.43 -15.88 16.71
C GLU A 521 27.38 -16.50 15.78
N LEU A 522 27.39 -16.11 14.49
CA LEU A 522 26.50 -16.70 13.49
C LEU A 522 26.74 -18.21 13.34
N ALA A 523 28.01 -18.64 13.37
CA ALA A 523 28.36 -20.05 13.32
C ALA A 523 27.85 -20.83 14.55
N LYS A 524 27.86 -20.21 15.74
CA LYS A 524 27.36 -20.78 17.01
C LYS A 524 25.84 -20.91 17.04
N LYS A 525 25.09 -19.90 16.59
CA LYS A 525 23.61 -19.91 16.61
C LYS A 525 23.00 -21.07 15.84
N ASP A 526 23.64 -21.46 14.74
CA ASP A 526 23.16 -22.56 13.89
C ASP A 526 23.64 -23.94 14.36
N ASN A 527 24.52 -24.01 15.38
CA ASN A 527 25.00 -25.26 15.92
C ASN A 527 25.15 -25.18 17.46
N PRO A 528 24.03 -25.01 18.19
CA PRO A 528 24.04 -24.75 19.63
C PRO A 528 24.64 -25.89 20.48
N GLY A 529 24.92 -27.05 19.88
CA GLY A 529 25.53 -28.22 20.54
C GLY A 529 27.06 -28.30 20.47
N SER A 530 27.76 -27.37 19.82
CA SER A 530 29.23 -27.42 19.68
C SER A 530 29.90 -26.32 20.51
N GLY A 531 29.84 -26.46 21.82
CA GLY A 531 30.64 -25.69 22.77
C GLY A 531 31.88 -26.47 23.18
N GLY A 532 33.03 -26.17 22.55
CA GLY A 532 34.33 -26.65 23.00
C GLY A 532 34.73 -25.99 24.31
N GLY A 533 34.84 -26.81 25.37
CA GLY A 533 35.46 -26.46 26.63
C GLY A 533 36.99 -26.45 26.49
N SER A 534 37.59 -25.37 26.98
CA SER A 534 39.02 -25.24 27.23
C SER A 534 39.38 -26.04 28.49
N GLY A 535 40.29 -27.02 28.33
CA GLY A 535 41.28 -27.51 29.30
C GLY A 535 40.84 -27.93 30.71
N GLY A 536 40.86 -29.25 30.98
CA GLY A 536 40.87 -29.83 32.32
C GLY A 536 40.54 -31.32 32.28
N GLY A 537 41.50 -32.19 32.61
CA GLY A 537 41.45 -33.63 32.33
C GLY A 537 40.53 -34.47 33.22
N GLY A 538 40.36 -35.72 32.79
CA GLY A 538 39.99 -36.85 33.67
C GLY A 538 38.59 -37.44 33.46
N GLY A 539 38.52 -38.55 32.72
CA GLY A 539 37.72 -39.73 33.07
C GLY A 539 36.20 -39.74 32.83
N GLY A 540 35.73 -40.84 32.21
CA GLY A 540 34.40 -41.40 32.47
C GLY A 540 33.33 -41.09 31.43
N GLY A 541 32.93 -42.11 30.67
CA GLY A 541 31.89 -42.03 29.65
C GLY A 541 30.45 -41.90 30.20
N GLY A 542 29.55 -41.50 29.33
CA GLY A 542 28.11 -41.48 29.57
C GLY A 542 27.37 -40.73 28.47
N GLY A 543 26.50 -41.41 27.73
CA GLY A 543 25.73 -40.85 26.63
C GLY A 543 24.76 -39.75 27.08
N GLY A 544 24.73 -38.64 26.34
CA GLY A 544 23.80 -37.54 26.53
C GLY A 544 22.61 -37.65 25.58
N GLY A 545 21.48 -38.13 26.10
CA GLY A 545 20.17 -38.06 25.46
C GLY A 545 19.58 -36.66 25.52
N ASP A 546 18.60 -36.47 24.64
CA ASP A 546 17.79 -35.26 24.41
C ASP A 546 17.30 -34.60 25.72
N ALA A 547 17.64 -33.32 25.92
CA ALA A 547 17.26 -32.57 27.11
C ALA A 547 15.77 -32.20 27.03
N THR A 548 14.92 -33.11 27.53
CA THR A 548 13.52 -32.83 27.81
C THR A 548 13.42 -31.71 28.85
N GLN A 549 12.83 -30.57 28.46
CA GLN A 549 12.53 -29.48 29.39
C GLN A 549 11.66 -30.04 30.53
N LYS A 550 12.09 -29.86 31.78
CA LYS A 550 11.31 -30.29 32.94
C LYS A 550 9.94 -29.59 32.91
N PRO A 551 8.82 -30.32 33.05
CA PRO A 551 7.48 -29.75 33.08
C PRO A 551 7.35 -28.76 34.25
N ILE A 552 6.57 -27.70 34.04
CA ILE A 552 6.34 -26.67 35.05
C ILE A 552 5.32 -27.21 36.03
N ALA A 553 5.71 -27.37 37.30
CA ALA A 553 4.81 -27.82 38.34
C ALA A 553 3.93 -26.66 38.82
N VAL A 554 2.62 -26.75 38.59
CA VAL A 554 1.62 -25.86 39.20
C VAL A 554 1.24 -26.42 40.56
N PRO A 555 1.27 -25.63 41.65
CA PRO A 555 0.89 -26.08 42.98
C PRO A 555 -0.52 -26.70 43.01
N GLU A 556 -0.67 -27.85 43.65
CA GLU A 556 -1.94 -28.59 43.67
C GLU A 556 -3.10 -27.80 44.30
N ASP A 557 -2.81 -26.94 45.26
CA ASP A 557 -3.75 -26.05 45.91
C ASP A 557 -4.33 -25.02 44.93
N ALA A 558 -3.50 -24.46 44.04
CA ALA A 558 -3.98 -23.58 42.97
C ALA A 558 -4.88 -24.32 41.98
N ILE A 559 -4.53 -25.56 41.61
CA ILE A 559 -5.37 -26.41 40.76
C ILE A 559 -6.72 -26.70 41.42
N LYS A 560 -6.71 -27.06 42.72
CA LYS A 560 -7.93 -27.33 43.50
C LYS A 560 -8.82 -26.09 43.60
N GLN A 561 -8.25 -24.90 43.78
CA GLN A 561 -9.01 -23.65 43.79
C GLN A 561 -9.67 -23.35 42.43
N ILE A 562 -8.95 -23.54 41.32
CA ILE A 562 -9.50 -23.33 39.97
C ILE A 562 -10.64 -24.31 39.68
N VAL A 563 -10.47 -25.60 40.00
CA VAL A 563 -11.52 -26.61 39.83
C VAL A 563 -12.74 -26.30 40.70
N LYS A 564 -12.54 -25.80 41.93
CA LYS A 564 -13.63 -25.34 42.79
C LYS A 564 -14.42 -24.19 42.16
N GLN A 565 -13.74 -23.18 41.61
CA GLN A 565 -14.39 -22.06 40.93
C GLN A 565 -15.13 -22.48 39.65
N LEU A 566 -14.60 -23.45 38.90
CA LEU A 566 -15.29 -24.02 37.74
C LEU A 566 -16.60 -24.73 38.13
N LYS A 567 -16.59 -25.47 39.25
CA LYS A 567 -17.80 -26.10 39.81
C LYS A 567 -18.83 -25.07 40.27
N GLU A 568 -18.40 -24.02 40.97
CA GLU A 568 -19.27 -22.92 41.40
C GLU A 568 -19.95 -22.22 40.21
N LYS A 569 -19.28 -22.13 39.07
CA LYS A 569 -19.83 -21.59 37.82
C LYS A 569 -20.60 -22.57 36.95
N LYS A 570 -20.82 -23.80 37.42
CA LYS A 570 -21.56 -24.86 36.70
C LYS A 570 -20.99 -25.14 35.30
N VAL A 571 -19.67 -25.05 35.13
CA VAL A 571 -18.99 -25.46 33.88
C VAL A 571 -19.13 -26.98 33.71
N ASP A 572 -19.23 -27.46 32.47
CA ASP A 572 -19.41 -28.89 32.19
C ASP A 572 -18.31 -29.76 32.84
N PRO A 573 -18.64 -30.92 33.45
CA PRO A 573 -17.66 -31.80 34.10
C PRO A 573 -16.53 -32.29 33.18
N GLU A 574 -16.76 -32.42 31.86
CA GLU A 574 -15.70 -32.78 30.91
C GLU A 574 -14.70 -31.64 30.73
N ASP A 575 -15.18 -30.41 30.61
CA ASP A 575 -14.33 -29.21 30.53
C ASP A 575 -13.55 -29.00 31.84
N GLN A 576 -14.17 -29.26 32.99
CA GLN A 576 -13.47 -29.25 34.29
C GLN A 576 -12.28 -30.22 34.30
N LYS A 577 -12.50 -31.48 33.87
CA LYS A 577 -11.44 -32.51 33.79
C LYS A 577 -10.35 -32.14 32.80
N LYS A 578 -10.71 -31.53 31.67
CA LYS A 578 -9.76 -31.09 30.64
C LYS A 578 -8.87 -29.96 31.14
N VAL A 579 -9.44 -28.98 31.85
CA VAL A 579 -8.67 -27.90 32.49
C VAL A 579 -7.74 -28.46 33.57
N GLU A 580 -8.25 -29.35 34.42
CA GLU A 580 -7.45 -29.99 35.48
C GLU A 580 -6.28 -30.79 34.90
N ALA A 581 -6.51 -31.60 33.86
CA ALA A 581 -5.47 -32.36 33.19
C ALA A 581 -4.42 -31.45 32.52
N SER A 582 -4.85 -30.33 31.94
CA SER A 582 -3.94 -29.37 31.31
C SER A 582 -3.07 -28.65 32.34
N LEU A 583 -3.62 -28.31 33.52
CA LEU A 583 -2.88 -27.69 34.62
C LEU A 583 -1.90 -28.66 35.31
N LYS A 584 -2.19 -29.97 35.33
CA LYS A 584 -1.28 -31.00 35.86
C LYS A 584 -0.09 -31.30 34.93
N HIS A 585 -0.22 -31.00 33.63
CA HIS A 585 0.76 -31.36 32.61
C HIS A 585 1.20 -30.15 31.75
N VAL A 586 1.53 -29.05 32.42
CA VAL A 586 1.97 -27.82 31.76
C VAL A 586 3.35 -28.01 31.14
N LYS A 587 3.40 -27.89 29.80
CA LYS A 587 4.63 -28.13 29.03
C LYS A 587 5.55 -26.92 28.95
N SER A 588 5.01 -25.71 29.12
CA SER A 588 5.75 -24.44 29.00
C SER A 588 5.00 -23.29 29.68
N LYS A 589 5.68 -22.16 29.94
CA LYS A 589 5.05 -20.96 30.51
C LYS A 589 3.92 -20.43 29.63
N SER A 590 4.15 -20.37 28.32
CA SER A 590 3.11 -20.00 27.35
C SER A 590 1.90 -20.95 27.38
N ASN A 591 2.10 -22.25 27.58
CA ASN A 591 0.99 -23.19 27.73
C ASN A 591 0.19 -22.90 29.02
N LEU A 592 0.85 -22.47 30.10
CA LEU A 592 0.19 -22.04 31.34
C LEU A 592 -0.62 -20.75 31.12
N ALA A 593 -0.04 -19.73 30.48
CA ALA A 593 -0.75 -18.48 30.19
C ALA A 593 -1.95 -18.70 29.25
N ASP A 594 -1.85 -19.61 28.28
CA ASP A 594 -2.99 -19.97 27.42
C ASP A 594 -4.14 -20.58 28.22
N ILE A 595 -3.84 -21.46 29.18
CA ILE A 595 -4.84 -22.06 30.07
C ILE A 595 -5.48 -21.00 30.98
N VAL A 596 -4.68 -20.09 31.54
CA VAL A 596 -5.16 -18.99 32.39
C VAL A 596 -6.05 -18.01 31.61
N ASN A 597 -5.64 -17.65 30.39
CA ASN A 597 -6.40 -16.78 29.51
C ASN A 597 -7.72 -17.44 29.07
N MET A 598 -7.70 -18.74 28.79
CA MET A 598 -8.91 -19.51 28.47
C MET A 598 -9.89 -19.55 29.66
N LEU A 599 -9.40 -19.82 30.88
CA LEU A 599 -10.20 -19.77 32.12
C LEU A 599 -10.89 -18.42 32.32
N TYR A 600 -10.19 -17.32 32.04
CA TYR A 600 -10.75 -15.98 32.14
C TYR A 600 -11.74 -15.68 31.01
N ARG A 601 -11.38 -16.01 29.77
CA ARG A 601 -12.20 -15.70 28.58
C ARG A 601 -13.50 -16.48 28.57
N ASP A 602 -13.42 -17.79 28.78
CA ASP A 602 -14.52 -18.72 28.54
C ASP A 602 -15.37 -18.93 29.81
N HIS A 603 -14.76 -18.78 31.00
CA HIS A 603 -15.44 -19.02 32.27
C HIS A 603 -15.41 -17.83 33.24
N ARG A 604 -14.79 -16.70 32.88
CA ARG A 604 -14.68 -15.50 33.75
C ARG A 604 -14.02 -15.80 35.10
N ILE A 605 -13.10 -16.76 35.14
CA ILE A 605 -12.38 -17.18 36.36
C ILE A 605 -11.03 -16.47 36.42
N LYS A 606 -10.77 -15.75 37.51
CA LYS A 606 -9.46 -15.12 37.77
C LYS A 606 -8.61 -16.10 38.57
N ALA A 607 -7.78 -16.89 37.88
CA ALA A 607 -6.87 -17.83 38.52
C ALA A 607 -5.74 -17.07 39.24
N LYS A 608 -5.65 -17.21 40.56
CA LYS A 608 -4.50 -16.72 41.35
C LYS A 608 -3.42 -17.79 41.33
N LEU A 609 -2.47 -17.67 40.41
CA LEU A 609 -1.27 -18.50 40.39
C LEU A 609 -0.09 -17.73 41.02
N PRO A 610 0.90 -18.41 41.62
CA PRO A 610 2.13 -17.78 42.09
C PRO A 610 2.78 -16.93 40.99
N ALA A 611 3.12 -15.68 41.29
CA ALA A 611 3.69 -14.72 40.34
C ALA A 611 4.99 -15.24 39.67
N GLU A 612 5.75 -16.08 40.37
CA GLU A 612 6.98 -16.73 39.88
C GLU A 612 6.74 -17.65 38.66
N LEU A 613 5.55 -18.24 38.56
CA LEU A 613 5.17 -19.12 37.44
C LEU A 613 4.78 -18.33 36.19
N ILE A 614 4.42 -17.07 36.34
CA ILE A 614 3.93 -16.20 35.25
C ILE A 614 4.93 -15.09 34.89
N ALA A 615 6.04 -14.99 35.61
CA ALA A 615 7.10 -14.02 35.34
C ALA A 615 7.56 -14.07 33.87
N GLY A 616 7.21 -13.01 33.13
CA GLY A 616 7.50 -12.81 31.71
C GLY A 616 6.27 -12.71 30.78
N GLU A 617 5.07 -13.08 31.23
CA GLU A 617 3.83 -13.03 30.44
C GLU A 617 2.80 -12.08 31.07
N ARG A 618 2.14 -11.26 30.24
CA ARG A 618 1.18 -10.23 30.70
C ARG A 618 -0.08 -10.90 31.25
N VAL A 619 -0.37 -10.68 32.53
CA VAL A 619 -1.53 -11.28 33.21
C VAL A 619 -2.65 -10.27 33.30
N TYR A 620 -3.88 -10.73 33.04
CA TYR A 620 -5.04 -9.85 33.13
C TYR A 620 -5.18 -9.23 34.53
N GLY A 621 -5.23 -7.90 34.59
CA GLY A 621 -5.42 -7.14 35.83
C GLY A 621 -4.16 -6.94 36.67
N GLU A 622 -2.99 -7.35 36.20
CA GLU A 622 -1.72 -6.93 36.80
C GLU A 622 -1.36 -5.49 36.41
N PRO A 623 -0.69 -4.73 37.29
CA PRO A 623 -0.21 -3.40 36.97
C PRO A 623 0.86 -3.47 35.87
N ASP A 624 0.82 -2.53 34.93
CA ASP A 624 1.77 -2.44 33.81
C ASP A 624 3.09 -1.72 34.17
N GLY A 625 3.21 -1.27 35.42
CA GLY A 625 4.35 -0.49 35.92
C GLY A 625 4.32 0.99 35.52
N LYS A 626 3.33 1.43 34.74
CA LYS A 626 3.12 2.82 34.30
C LYS A 626 1.84 3.46 34.86
N GLY A 627 1.20 2.80 35.82
CA GLY A 627 -0.01 3.31 36.49
C GLY A 627 -1.32 2.80 35.87
N TYR A 628 -1.26 1.85 34.92
CA TYR A 628 -2.44 1.17 34.39
C TYR A 628 -2.39 -0.33 34.70
N PHE A 629 -3.44 -1.04 34.30
CA PHE A 629 -3.55 -2.49 34.47
C PHE A 629 -3.72 -3.14 33.10
N TYR A 630 -3.26 -4.39 32.95
CA TYR A 630 -3.50 -5.19 31.75
C TYR A 630 -4.94 -5.72 31.70
N ASP A 631 -5.92 -4.86 31.52
CA ASP A 631 -7.35 -5.21 31.61
C ASP A 631 -8.10 -5.09 30.27
N ILE A 632 -7.41 -4.76 29.17
CA ILE A 632 -8.01 -4.59 27.85
C ILE A 632 -7.81 -5.86 27.02
N ILE A 633 -8.91 -6.47 26.55
CA ILE A 633 -8.87 -7.61 25.63
C ILE A 633 -9.50 -7.19 24.30
N ILE A 634 -8.72 -7.25 23.21
CA ILE A 634 -9.23 -6.98 21.87
C ILE A 634 -10.13 -8.16 21.43
N PRO A 635 -11.41 -7.92 21.08
CA PRO A 635 -12.29 -8.99 20.59
C PRO A 635 -11.71 -9.68 19.35
N ILE A 636 -11.89 -11.01 19.26
CA ILE A 636 -11.25 -11.83 18.21
C ILE A 636 -11.58 -11.36 16.78
N HIS A 637 -12.77 -10.83 16.54
CA HIS A 637 -13.17 -10.30 15.24
C HIS A 637 -12.45 -9.00 14.89
N VAL A 638 -12.24 -8.10 15.87
CA VAL A 638 -11.42 -6.89 15.70
C VAL A 638 -9.96 -7.29 15.45
N ARG A 639 -9.44 -8.24 16.23
CA ARG A 639 -8.10 -8.80 16.05
C ARG A 639 -7.88 -9.38 14.65
N ASN A 640 -8.80 -10.20 14.17
CA ASN A 640 -8.78 -10.73 12.80
C ASN A 640 -8.70 -9.62 11.75
N ASN A 641 -9.45 -8.53 11.95
CA ASN A 641 -9.45 -7.39 11.05
C ASN A 641 -8.11 -6.63 11.09
N ILE A 642 -7.56 -6.41 12.30
CA ILE A 642 -6.20 -5.85 12.50
C ILE A 642 -5.19 -6.65 11.69
N ILE A 643 -5.10 -7.95 11.93
CA ILE A 643 -4.10 -8.81 11.30
C ILE A 643 -4.29 -8.89 9.78
N LYS A 644 -5.54 -8.95 9.28
CA LYS A 644 -5.83 -8.94 7.84
C LYS A 644 -5.44 -7.63 7.15
N ARG A 645 -5.52 -6.50 7.85
CA ARG A 645 -5.10 -5.19 7.32
C ARG A 645 -3.60 -5.01 7.39
N LEU A 646 -2.98 -5.35 8.51
CA LEU A 646 -1.53 -5.38 8.67
C LEU A 646 -0.86 -6.25 7.62
N HIS A 647 -1.37 -7.45 7.38
CA HIS A 647 -0.83 -8.35 6.37
C HIS A 647 -0.76 -7.67 4.98
N ARG A 648 -1.80 -6.92 4.59
CA ARG A 648 -1.80 -6.16 3.33
C ARG A 648 -0.77 -5.03 3.34
N LYS A 649 -0.62 -4.33 4.46
CA LYS A 649 0.32 -3.20 4.59
C LYS A 649 1.77 -3.67 4.67
N PHE A 650 2.07 -4.78 5.35
CA PHE A 650 3.41 -5.38 5.37
C PHE A 650 3.90 -5.76 3.97
N THR A 651 3.01 -6.26 3.10
CA THR A 651 3.34 -6.50 1.69
C THR A 651 3.69 -5.21 0.95
N VAL A 652 2.95 -4.12 1.21
CA VAL A 652 3.22 -2.79 0.62
C VAL A 652 4.51 -2.18 1.18
N TRP A 653 4.79 -2.37 2.46
CA TRP A 653 6.00 -1.89 3.14
C TRP A 653 7.24 -2.73 2.86
N GLY A 654 7.13 -3.82 2.09
CA GLY A 654 8.27 -4.66 1.72
C GLY A 654 8.87 -5.44 2.90
N VAL A 655 8.06 -5.81 3.90
CA VAL A 655 8.52 -6.64 5.03
C VAL A 655 8.95 -8.01 4.50
N GLU A 656 10.21 -8.40 4.77
CA GLU A 656 10.82 -9.62 4.21
C GLU A 656 10.08 -10.92 4.58
N ASP A 657 9.55 -11.00 5.81
CA ASP A 657 8.80 -12.15 6.31
C ASP A 657 7.45 -11.71 6.88
N VAL A 658 6.52 -11.43 5.97
CA VAL A 658 5.15 -11.03 6.29
C VAL A 658 4.45 -12.06 7.18
N GLY A 659 4.76 -13.36 7.05
CA GLY A 659 4.16 -14.43 7.84
C GLY A 659 4.57 -14.33 9.31
N LYS A 660 5.87 -14.22 9.57
CA LYS A 660 6.40 -14.08 10.93
C LYS A 660 5.92 -12.81 11.62
N GLU A 661 5.90 -11.67 10.92
CA GLU A 661 5.43 -10.42 11.53
C GLU A 661 3.92 -10.47 11.79
N ARG A 662 3.13 -11.07 10.89
CA ARG A 662 1.70 -11.36 11.13
C ARG A 662 1.49 -12.18 12.40
N ASP A 663 2.25 -13.25 12.58
CA ASP A 663 2.09 -14.16 13.72
C ASP A 663 2.50 -13.51 15.04
N LYS A 664 3.54 -12.67 15.01
CA LYS A 664 3.94 -11.85 16.16
C LYS A 664 2.84 -10.88 16.58
N TRP A 665 2.23 -10.16 15.63
CA TRP A 665 1.12 -9.26 15.94
C TRP A 665 -0.14 -9.99 16.38
N TRP A 666 -0.41 -11.17 15.81
CA TRP A 666 -1.51 -12.03 16.24
C TRP A 666 -1.35 -12.46 17.69
N ALA A 667 -0.14 -12.88 18.08
CA ALA A 667 0.18 -13.22 19.46
C ALA A 667 0.04 -12.00 20.38
N TYR A 668 0.65 -10.86 20.01
CA TYR A 668 0.63 -9.63 20.81
C TYR A 668 -0.78 -9.12 21.08
N THR A 669 -1.62 -9.02 20.03
CA THR A 669 -3.02 -8.57 20.14
C THR A 669 -3.94 -9.59 20.80
N GLY A 670 -3.46 -10.81 21.07
CA GLY A 670 -4.16 -11.83 21.84
C GLY A 670 -3.90 -11.78 23.34
N LEU A 671 -2.88 -11.02 23.78
CA LEU A 671 -2.57 -10.83 25.18
C LEU A 671 -3.51 -9.79 25.82
N PRO A 672 -3.71 -9.83 27.14
CA PRO A 672 -4.23 -8.69 27.89
C PRO A 672 -3.32 -7.48 27.66
N LEU A 673 -3.93 -6.35 27.28
CA LEU A 673 -3.24 -5.11 26.98
C LEU A 673 -3.50 -4.10 28.09
N SER A 674 -2.47 -3.33 28.42
CA SER A 674 -2.63 -2.14 29.24
C SER A 674 -3.13 -0.98 28.40
N ARG A 675 -3.56 0.09 29.05
CA ARG A 675 -3.88 1.34 28.36
C ARG A 675 -2.67 1.90 27.62
N THR A 676 -1.49 1.84 28.23
CA THR A 676 -0.25 2.23 27.58
C THR A 676 0.00 1.40 26.32
N ASP A 677 -0.20 0.07 26.35
CA ASP A 677 -0.04 -0.75 25.14
C ASP A 677 -1.02 -0.35 24.04
N MET A 678 -2.26 -0.01 24.41
CA MET A 678 -3.24 0.48 23.46
C MET A 678 -2.77 1.79 22.83
N GLU A 679 -2.42 2.79 23.63
CA GLU A 679 -2.07 4.14 23.19
C GLU A 679 -0.72 4.21 22.46
N GLU A 680 0.31 3.52 22.95
CA GLU A 680 1.66 3.58 22.39
C GLU A 680 1.86 2.60 21.23
N THR A 681 1.13 1.47 21.22
CA THR A 681 1.39 0.38 20.26
C THR A 681 0.21 0.09 19.34
N ILE A 682 -0.97 -0.22 19.87
CA ILE A 682 -2.10 -0.66 19.04
C ILE A 682 -2.67 0.47 18.19
N ILE A 683 -2.83 1.65 18.78
CA ILE A 683 -3.43 2.82 18.13
C ILE A 683 -2.59 3.33 16.97
N PRO A 684 -1.28 3.62 17.15
CA PRO A 684 -0.45 4.11 16.05
C PRO A 684 -0.33 3.06 14.94
N MET A 685 -0.27 1.78 15.32
CA MET A 685 -0.26 0.69 14.37
C MET A 685 -1.58 0.62 13.58
N ALA A 686 -2.74 0.66 14.24
CA ALA A 686 -4.03 0.61 13.57
C ALA A 686 -4.22 1.81 12.62
N HIS A 687 -3.75 2.99 13.05
CA HIS A 687 -3.70 4.19 12.22
C HIS A 687 -2.83 3.98 10.98
N SER A 688 -1.60 3.50 11.13
CA SER A 688 -0.71 3.20 9.98
C SER A 688 -1.30 2.18 9.00
N ALA A 689 -2.18 1.30 9.51
CA ALA A 689 -2.87 0.27 8.76
C ALA A 689 -4.22 0.70 8.13
N ASP A 690 -4.65 1.96 8.31
CA ASP A 690 -6.00 2.45 7.96
C ASP A 690 -7.12 1.59 8.55
N LEU A 691 -7.01 1.27 9.84
CA LEU A 691 -7.96 0.42 10.54
C LEU A 691 -8.67 1.16 11.67
N ALA A 692 -10.00 1.20 11.61
CA ALA A 692 -10.83 1.59 12.74
C ALA A 692 -10.92 0.44 13.76
N LEU A 693 -10.64 0.73 15.04
CA LEU A 693 -10.70 -0.23 16.15
C LEU A 693 -12.11 -0.40 16.74
N GLY A 694 -13.07 0.44 16.33
CA GLY A 694 -14.47 0.41 16.77
C GLY A 694 -14.85 1.52 17.75
N LEU A 695 -16.12 1.58 18.15
CA LEU A 695 -16.59 2.50 19.20
C LEU A 695 -16.00 2.07 20.55
N GLY A 696 -15.38 3.01 21.28
CA GLY A 696 -14.80 2.76 22.61
C GLY A 696 -13.35 2.28 22.63
N LEU A 697 -12.76 1.96 21.47
CA LEU A 697 -11.32 1.73 21.35
C LEU A 697 -10.74 2.89 20.53
N TYR A 698 -10.05 3.81 21.21
CA TYR A 698 -9.32 4.91 20.58
C TYR A 698 -8.43 4.33 19.47
N GLY A 699 -8.32 5.00 18.32
CA GLY A 699 -7.67 4.45 17.13
C GLY A 699 -8.00 5.24 15.88
N GLY A 700 -7.20 6.28 15.56
CA GLY A 700 -7.44 7.24 14.48
C GLY A 700 -8.00 6.60 13.21
N GLY A 701 -9.31 6.72 13.02
CA GLY A 701 -9.99 5.95 11.99
C GLY A 701 -9.79 6.52 10.59
N LYS A 702 -10.40 5.80 9.64
CA LYS A 702 -10.17 5.84 8.19
C LYS A 702 -10.43 7.20 7.51
N LEU A 703 -10.98 8.17 8.22
CA LEU A 703 -11.66 9.31 7.62
C LEU A 703 -10.75 10.51 7.34
N GLY A 704 -9.52 10.52 7.86
CA GLY A 704 -8.58 11.65 7.68
C GLY A 704 -9.29 12.96 8.01
N LEU A 705 -9.89 13.03 9.20
CA LEU A 705 -10.53 14.26 9.67
C LEU A 705 -9.44 15.30 9.90
N ASP A 706 -9.66 16.50 9.40
CA ASP A 706 -8.77 17.63 9.56
C ASP A 706 -8.68 17.96 11.05
N VAL A 707 -7.51 17.72 11.65
CA VAL A 707 -7.28 17.89 13.09
C VAL A 707 -7.35 19.37 13.46
N ASP A 708 -6.83 20.25 12.60
CA ASP A 708 -6.88 21.70 12.81
C ASP A 708 -8.31 22.21 12.66
N GLY A 709 -9.06 21.66 11.70
CA GLY A 709 -10.49 21.91 11.54
C GLY A 709 -11.30 21.46 12.76
N LEU A 710 -11.02 20.27 13.30
CA LEU A 710 -11.66 19.77 14.53
C LEU A 710 -11.31 20.65 15.73
N ALA A 711 -10.05 21.05 15.90
CA ALA A 711 -9.62 21.93 16.98
C ALA A 711 -10.39 23.25 16.98
N LYS A 712 -10.62 23.86 15.81
CA LYS A 712 -11.45 25.08 15.66
C LYS A 712 -12.91 24.85 16.03
N CYS A 713 -13.43 23.64 15.85
CA CYS A 713 -14.80 23.28 16.21
C CYS A 713 -14.95 22.86 17.67
N PHE A 714 -13.86 22.64 18.41
CA PHE A 714 -13.89 22.08 19.76
C PHE A 714 -14.71 22.93 20.72
N ASP A 715 -14.37 24.22 20.86
CA ASP A 715 -15.06 25.14 21.76
C ASP A 715 -16.51 25.39 21.34
N VAL A 716 -16.78 25.39 20.03
CA VAL A 716 -18.13 25.55 19.47
C VAL A 716 -19.02 24.37 19.85
N VAL A 717 -18.51 23.14 19.68
CA VAL A 717 -19.26 21.92 20.04
C VAL A 717 -19.45 21.84 21.55
N LYS A 718 -18.42 22.18 22.33
CA LYS A 718 -18.48 22.25 23.79
C LYS A 718 -19.58 23.18 24.27
N ALA A 719 -19.62 24.40 23.76
CA ALA A 719 -20.60 25.42 24.13
C ALA A 719 -22.01 25.05 23.65
N ASN A 720 -22.16 24.59 22.41
CA ASN A 720 -23.48 24.38 21.82
C ASN A 720 -24.19 23.12 22.32
N LEU A 721 -23.44 22.11 22.79
CA LEU A 721 -24.02 20.87 23.34
C LEU A 721 -24.06 20.84 24.87
N ASP A 722 -23.50 21.86 25.54
CA ASP A 722 -23.35 21.93 27.00
C ASP A 722 -22.72 20.65 27.58
N VAL A 723 -21.51 20.35 27.11
CA VAL A 723 -20.73 19.17 27.52
C VAL A 723 -19.33 19.56 27.97
N THR A 724 -18.70 18.70 28.76
CA THR A 724 -17.33 18.90 29.23
C THR A 724 -16.33 18.74 28.07
N GLY A 725 -15.11 19.29 28.23
CA GLY A 725 -14.09 19.18 27.18
C GLY A 725 -13.74 17.72 26.89
N GLU A 726 -13.71 16.90 27.93
CA GLU A 726 -13.44 15.47 27.90
C GLU A 726 -14.49 14.71 27.08
N MET A 727 -15.76 15.11 27.20
CA MET A 727 -16.84 14.58 26.40
C MET A 727 -16.68 14.95 24.92
N VAL A 728 -16.34 16.21 24.61
CA VAL A 728 -16.07 16.64 23.22
C VAL A 728 -14.90 15.86 22.62
N ASP A 729 -13.86 15.64 23.41
CA ASP A 729 -12.69 14.87 23.01
C ASP A 729 -13.05 13.42 22.66
N HIS A 730 -13.89 12.80 23.50
CA HIS A 730 -14.44 11.46 23.25
C HIS A 730 -15.34 11.41 22.01
N MET A 731 -16.17 12.44 21.82
CA MET A 731 -17.01 12.60 20.63
C MET A 731 -16.18 12.77 19.35
N PHE A 732 -15.10 13.56 19.36
CA PHE A 732 -14.24 13.73 18.18
C PHE A 732 -13.46 12.46 17.86
N LYS A 733 -13.05 11.72 18.87
CA LYS A 733 -12.44 10.39 18.69
C LYS A 733 -13.43 9.40 18.08
N SER A 734 -14.71 9.44 18.47
CA SER A 734 -15.74 8.58 17.84
C SER A 734 -16.03 8.95 16.38
N LEU A 735 -15.97 10.25 16.02
CA LEU A 735 -16.07 10.72 14.63
C LEU A 735 -14.98 10.09 13.78
N GLY A 736 -13.74 10.06 14.26
CA GLY A 736 -12.62 9.41 13.58
C GLY A 736 -12.92 7.94 13.25
N ASN A 737 -13.63 7.25 14.13
CA ASN A 737 -13.94 5.82 14.03
C ASN A 737 -15.19 5.49 13.20
N MET A 738 -15.87 6.49 12.61
CA MET A 738 -17.04 6.23 11.79
C MET A 738 -16.70 5.54 10.45
N GLU A 739 -17.67 4.78 9.93
CA GLU A 739 -17.52 3.98 8.70
C GLU A 739 -17.35 4.83 7.43
N SER A 740 -17.88 6.06 7.42
CA SER A 740 -17.88 6.94 6.24
C SER A 740 -17.66 8.40 6.60
N ARG A 741 -16.96 9.13 5.71
CA ARG A 741 -16.63 10.56 5.88
C ARG A 741 -17.88 11.43 5.85
N ALA A 742 -18.86 11.04 5.03
CA ALA A 742 -20.15 11.72 4.95
C ALA A 742 -20.89 11.67 6.29
N LYS A 743 -20.95 10.50 6.93
CA LYS A 743 -21.60 10.31 8.23
C LYS A 743 -20.91 11.08 9.36
N ALA A 744 -19.57 11.12 9.33
CA ALA A 744 -18.79 11.92 10.27
C ALA A 744 -19.03 13.43 10.06
N LYS A 745 -19.02 13.93 8.81
CA LYS A 745 -19.33 15.33 8.51
C LYS A 745 -20.75 15.72 8.92
N GLU A 746 -21.75 14.87 8.61
CA GLU A 746 -23.13 15.08 9.03
C GLU A 746 -23.24 15.14 10.56
N THR A 747 -22.57 14.22 11.27
CA THR A 747 -22.61 14.18 12.74
C THR A 747 -21.91 15.38 13.35
N LEU A 748 -20.73 15.76 12.86
CA LEU A 748 -20.03 16.97 13.29
C LEU A 748 -20.86 18.23 13.02
N GLY A 749 -21.50 18.33 11.84
CA GLY A 749 -22.39 19.43 11.51
C GLY A 749 -23.58 19.55 12.47
N ARG A 750 -24.20 18.43 12.85
CA ARG A 750 -25.27 18.41 13.88
C ARG A 750 -24.76 18.88 15.24
N TRP A 751 -23.59 18.43 15.66
CA TRP A 751 -22.98 18.83 16.93
C TRP A 751 -22.62 20.30 16.98
N ILE A 752 -22.05 20.84 15.88
CA ILE A 752 -21.80 22.28 15.73
C ILE A 752 -23.11 23.07 15.81
N GLN A 753 -24.24 22.52 15.34
CA GLN A 753 -25.57 23.14 15.48
C GLN A 753 -26.24 22.92 16.85
N GLY A 754 -25.57 22.28 17.82
CA GLY A 754 -26.16 22.00 19.14
C GLY A 754 -27.22 20.90 19.14
N LYS A 755 -27.25 20.01 18.13
CA LYS A 755 -28.29 18.98 17.98
C LYS A 755 -27.80 17.58 18.31
N TRP A 756 -28.48 16.92 19.23
CA TRP A 756 -28.34 15.48 19.53
C TRP A 756 -29.34 14.63 18.73
N LYS A 757 -28.97 13.41 18.35
CA LYS A 757 -29.95 12.35 18.04
C LYS A 757 -30.53 11.82 19.35
N ALA A 758 -31.78 11.34 19.31
CA ALA A 758 -32.41 10.74 20.49
C ALA A 758 -31.55 9.59 21.06
N GLY A 759 -31.20 9.67 22.34
CA GLY A 759 -30.36 8.68 23.03
C GLY A 759 -28.84 8.80 22.76
N GLU A 760 -28.40 9.70 21.88
CA GLU A 760 -27.00 9.84 21.51
C GLU A 760 -26.17 10.37 22.70
N ARG A 761 -26.70 11.33 23.46
CA ARG A 761 -26.02 11.88 24.64
C ARG A 761 -25.80 10.80 25.70
N GLU A 762 -26.82 10.02 26.02
CA GLU A 762 -26.75 8.93 26.99
C GLU A 762 -25.79 7.83 26.53
N GLN A 763 -25.72 7.57 25.21
CA GLN A 763 -24.74 6.63 24.65
C GLN A 763 -23.31 7.14 24.85
N TYR A 764 -23.05 8.43 24.61
CA TYR A 764 -21.74 9.00 24.87
C TYR A 764 -21.40 9.05 26.36
N LEU A 765 -22.36 9.35 27.23
CA LEU A 765 -22.15 9.28 28.69
C LEU A 765 -21.85 7.87 29.18
N ARG A 766 -22.51 6.84 28.62
CA ARG A 766 -22.24 5.43 28.96
C ARG A 766 -20.91 4.92 28.44
N THR A 767 -20.43 5.48 27.33
CA THR A 767 -19.15 5.10 26.72
C THR A 767 -18.02 6.03 27.14
N LEU A 768 -18.35 7.14 27.81
CA LEU A 768 -17.37 8.02 28.42
C LEU A 768 -16.62 7.18 29.46
N PRO A 769 -15.29 7.14 29.41
CA PRO A 769 -14.54 6.37 30.37
C PRO A 769 -14.90 6.72 31.81
N SER A 770 -15.03 5.71 32.66
CA SER A 770 -15.51 5.86 34.04
C SER A 770 -14.67 6.78 34.93
N TRP A 771 -13.44 7.12 34.51
CA TRP A 771 -12.55 8.06 35.20
C TRP A 771 -12.78 9.53 34.82
N TYR A 772 -13.75 9.81 33.94
CA TYR A 772 -14.25 11.18 33.69
C TYR A 772 -15.51 11.51 34.51
N ASN A 773 -16.08 10.52 35.21
CA ASN A 773 -17.23 10.69 36.10
C ASN A 773 -16.78 10.94 37.54
#